data_AF-A0A947BY36-F1
#
_entry.id   AF-A0A947BY36-F1
#
_cell.length_a   1.000
_cell.length_b   1.000
_cell.length_c   1.000
_cell.angle_alpha   90.00
_cell.angle_beta   90.00
_cell.angle_gamma   90.00
#
_symmetry.space_group_name_H-M   'P 1'
#
loop_
_entity.id
_entity.type
_entity.pdbx_description
1 polymer ?
#
loop_
_entity_poly.entity_id
_entity_poly.type
_entity_poly.pdbx_seq_one_letter_code
_entity_poly.pdbx_strand_id
1 'polypeptide(L)'
;SFYQQSENVYWVGTLGNGFNRLTINRADNTYEIEQFDYTDKMANLIVIGLLVDDTESPNLWISAHGGLYVFNIESRYLRKLNPSEGIQGLEFNEGAYLKDTSGSLYFGGVDGFNMINPNKFNQSSFNPPLRLSSYDIVCEDEGESCTEIKTMFERYAQCLLSTDACTKKIVEFPYDSVSFSLRFSALDYTIPEVNQYRYRLTDGSSSPWQELGTRNEITFSRLDSGNYELEIQGTNYVGRWSDNSLKLAFTVEKPWYLENYTLVSTLMFLMISLYFYAQNRRYKTRQQYRIERAIRKNEQNFKTVLWGSGDELWEWHLGSDTVERTNPIKHIAANKEDRIPFQDLLAIIHPEDVKLFENDMQALLQREIPYSETSFRIRSKKTDYLWVLARGRVVERNEDGTAKRVLGSLKDITALKATEDKLTLIAQAFENTKDAISVVDTNFTSIFNNKAFYDLTGLSMGEGINKQYLFSQHSNNYNMQSQVKTALQSFGKWEGEIWESRSNGEQFAMDLKIAVVEDTPEEMSNYICVFSDITYKKRSEEELVKLANIDSLTNLPNRSLFLDRLSHAIAYSKRNDAPFALLFVDLDNFKNINDTLGHTTGDKMLQTVAERLKSCVRDVDTVARLGGDEFTVILENIHNTNEVGVCANKILDKLSKPMQLDNSIELKTTSSIGIGMFPEHGLDQENILKNADLAMYSAKAKGKNNYQFFTEDMTSLAMERVSIEGKLREAIDNNELALYYQPKVYSVNCEVTGFEALVRWIHPEDGIISPAAFIPVAEETGLIIRLGAWILEEAIRQSKEWSLINPACARVAVNISAKQFMSEDLPAQIQSLLAKYDLEAKFIEIEITEGTLMENMQHTISTLHRLR
;
A
#
# COMPACT_ATOMS: atom_id res chain seq x y z
N SER A 1 40.97 -4.11 7.68
CA SER A 1 41.85 -4.50 6.55
C SER A 1 42.28 -3.28 5.75
N PHE A 2 43.36 -3.35 4.96
CA PHE A 2 43.77 -2.24 4.07
C PHE A 2 44.24 -2.77 2.71
N TYR A 3 43.96 -2.03 1.64
CA TYR A 3 44.40 -2.34 0.28
C TYR A 3 44.95 -1.07 -0.39
N GLN A 4 46.16 -1.17 -0.95
CA GLN A 4 46.76 -0.07 -1.70
C GLN A 4 46.41 -0.23 -3.18
N GLN A 5 45.61 0.70 -3.72
CA GLN A 5 45.25 0.70 -5.15
C GLN A 5 46.33 1.36 -6.00
N SER A 6 46.94 2.45 -5.51
CA SER A 6 48.03 3.17 -6.18
C SER A 6 48.94 3.83 -5.15
N GLU A 7 50.02 4.52 -5.57
CA GLU A 7 50.96 5.17 -4.63
C GLU A 7 50.30 6.17 -3.67
N ASN A 8 49.12 6.71 -4.03
CA ASN A 8 48.43 7.76 -3.31
C ASN A 8 46.98 7.41 -2.92
N VAL A 9 46.45 6.23 -3.29
CA VAL A 9 45.05 5.85 -3.00
C VAL A 9 45.01 4.54 -2.23
N TYR A 10 44.36 4.58 -1.08
CA TYR A 10 44.23 3.46 -0.15
C TYR A 10 42.76 3.21 0.17
N TRP A 11 42.38 1.94 0.22
CA TRP A 11 41.09 1.48 0.71
C TRP A 11 41.26 0.88 2.10
N VAL A 12 40.45 1.32 3.06
CA VAL A 12 40.57 0.94 4.47
C VAL A 12 39.23 0.40 4.96
N GLY A 13 39.20 -0.88 5.30
CA GLY A 13 38.07 -1.56 5.90
C GLY A 13 38.14 -1.47 7.42
N THR A 14 37.02 -1.12 8.03
CA THR A 14 36.88 -0.94 9.49
C THR A 14 35.99 -2.01 10.11
N LEU A 15 36.08 -2.18 11.43
CA LEU A 15 35.34 -3.20 12.18
C LEU A 15 33.89 -2.78 12.56
N GLY A 16 33.36 -1.71 11.96
CA GLY A 16 32.01 -1.24 12.30
C GLY A 16 31.45 -0.11 11.43
N ASN A 17 32.32 0.66 10.77
CA ASN A 17 31.94 1.79 9.91
C ASN A 17 32.24 1.50 8.43
N GLY A 18 32.04 0.25 7.99
CA GLY A 18 32.24 -0.16 6.60
C GLY A 18 33.67 0.05 6.10
N PHE A 19 33.81 0.61 4.90
CA PHE A 19 35.12 0.90 4.26
C PHE A 19 35.23 2.36 3.84
N ASN A 20 36.48 2.82 3.73
CA ASN A 20 36.85 4.21 3.46
C ASN A 20 37.87 4.25 2.33
N ARG A 21 37.85 5.33 1.55
CA ARG A 21 38.90 5.64 0.57
C ARG A 21 39.73 6.81 1.09
N LEU A 22 41.02 6.59 1.25
CA LEU A 22 42.00 7.56 1.66
C LEU A 22 42.86 7.95 0.45
N THR A 23 42.82 9.23 0.07
CA THR A 23 43.67 9.80 -0.96
C THR A 23 44.72 10.70 -0.32
N ILE A 24 46.00 10.41 -0.53
CA ILE A 24 47.13 11.16 0.03
C ILE A 24 47.73 12.05 -1.06
N ASN A 25 47.67 13.36 -0.89
CA ASN A 25 48.36 14.31 -1.75
C ASN A 25 49.75 14.60 -1.16
N ARG A 26 50.78 13.95 -1.71
CA ARG A 26 52.18 14.08 -1.25
C ARG A 26 52.82 15.44 -1.54
N ALA A 27 52.26 16.24 -2.46
CA ALA A 27 52.81 17.57 -2.78
C ALA A 27 52.52 18.59 -1.67
N ASP A 28 51.32 18.53 -1.09
CA ASP A 28 50.83 19.49 -0.08
C ASP A 28 50.74 18.89 1.33
N ASN A 29 51.12 17.61 1.48
CA ASN A 29 51.07 16.86 2.74
C ASN A 29 49.66 16.79 3.36
N THR A 30 48.63 16.78 2.52
CA THR A 30 47.21 16.69 2.89
C THR A 30 46.65 15.32 2.53
N TYR A 31 45.57 14.93 3.21
CA TYR A 31 44.84 13.71 2.92
C TYR A 31 43.34 13.97 2.88
N GLU A 32 42.65 13.25 1.99
CA GLU A 32 41.20 13.28 1.84
C GLU A 32 40.65 11.90 2.20
N ILE A 33 39.64 11.87 3.07
CA ILE A 33 38.94 10.64 3.46
C ILE A 33 37.53 10.73 2.90
N GLU A 34 37.24 9.85 1.95
CA GLU A 34 35.89 9.59 1.47
C GLU A 34 35.34 8.41 2.27
N GLN A 35 34.42 8.71 3.19
CA GLN A 35 33.74 7.72 4.01
C GLN A 35 32.45 7.30 3.32
N PHE A 36 32.27 5.99 3.12
CA PHE A 36 31.07 5.43 2.53
C PHE A 36 30.13 5.03 3.66
N ASP A 37 29.30 5.97 4.16
CA ASP A 37 28.44 5.76 5.34
C ASP A 37 26.97 6.19 5.18
N TYR A 38 26.11 5.36 5.76
CA TYR A 38 24.75 5.62 6.27
C TYR A 38 23.50 5.79 5.37
N THR A 39 23.53 5.78 4.03
CA THR A 39 22.29 5.83 3.24
C THR A 39 21.81 4.51 2.60
N ASP A 40 22.65 3.47 2.53
CA ASP A 40 22.33 2.23 1.78
C ASP A 40 22.80 0.92 2.46
N LYS A 41 22.19 0.51 3.58
CA LYS A 41 22.37 -0.85 4.18
C LYS A 41 23.81 -1.23 4.63
N MET A 42 24.76 -0.29 4.73
CA MET A 42 26.19 -0.59 5.03
C MET A 42 26.65 -0.34 6.47
N ALA A 43 25.85 0.34 7.30
CA ALA A 43 26.19 0.56 8.71
C ALA A 43 26.24 -0.80 9.45
N ASN A 44 27.34 -1.06 10.17
CA ASN A 44 27.69 -2.33 10.85
C ASN A 44 28.39 -3.41 10.01
N LEU A 45 28.82 -3.13 8.77
CA LEU A 45 29.62 -4.12 8.02
C LEU A 45 31.04 -4.23 8.63
N ILE A 46 31.35 -5.37 9.27
CA ILE A 46 32.69 -5.66 9.78
C ILE A 46 33.56 -6.16 8.62
N VAL A 47 34.36 -5.27 8.04
CA VAL A 47 35.18 -5.57 6.87
C VAL A 47 36.48 -6.27 7.26
N ILE A 48 36.62 -7.53 6.87
CA ILE A 48 37.75 -8.42 7.21
C ILE A 48 38.72 -8.60 6.04
N GLY A 49 38.31 -8.34 4.79
CA GLY A 49 39.20 -8.38 3.62
C GLY A 49 38.77 -7.46 2.49
N LEU A 50 39.76 -6.93 1.75
CA LEU A 50 39.57 -5.99 0.65
C LEU A 50 40.52 -6.31 -0.51
N LEU A 51 39.98 -6.48 -1.71
CA LEU A 51 40.73 -6.62 -2.96
C LEU A 51 40.07 -5.80 -4.07
N VAL A 52 40.86 -5.26 -4.99
CA VAL A 52 40.34 -4.58 -6.19
C VAL A 52 40.66 -5.42 -7.41
N ASP A 53 39.69 -5.63 -8.29
CA ASP A 53 39.92 -6.33 -9.55
C ASP A 53 40.62 -5.45 -10.61
N ASP A 54 41.19 -6.08 -11.64
CA ASP A 54 41.88 -5.39 -12.75
C ASP A 54 40.96 -5.23 -13.98
N THR A 55 39.65 -5.16 -13.79
CA THR A 55 38.70 -5.01 -14.89
C THR A 55 38.65 -3.56 -15.41
N GLU A 56 38.10 -3.34 -16.61
CA GLU A 56 37.97 -1.99 -17.20
C GLU A 56 37.16 -1.03 -16.31
N SER A 57 36.18 -1.55 -15.54
CA SER A 57 35.44 -0.84 -14.49
C SER A 57 35.72 -1.52 -13.14
N PRO A 58 36.76 -1.09 -12.39
CA PRO A 58 37.28 -1.84 -11.26
C PRO A 58 36.25 -1.96 -10.13
N ASN A 59 36.02 -3.18 -9.65
CA ASN A 59 35.19 -3.44 -8.47
C ASN A 59 36.06 -3.70 -7.24
N LEU A 60 35.60 -3.19 -6.11
CA LEU A 60 36.13 -3.47 -4.79
C LEU A 60 35.39 -4.67 -4.21
N TRP A 61 36.12 -5.77 -4.00
CA TRP A 61 35.63 -7.00 -3.41
C TRP A 61 35.92 -7.00 -1.92
N ILE A 62 34.88 -7.26 -1.13
CA ILE A 62 34.86 -7.03 0.32
C ILE A 62 34.38 -8.29 1.00
N SER A 63 35.25 -8.97 1.76
CA SER A 63 34.81 -10.01 2.68
C SER A 63 34.45 -9.38 4.03
N ALA A 64 33.30 -9.76 4.58
CA ALA A 64 32.77 -9.26 5.85
C ALA A 64 32.12 -10.38 6.69
N HIS A 65 31.83 -10.14 7.98
CA HIS A 65 31.10 -11.06 8.88
C HIS A 65 29.61 -11.27 8.52
N GLY A 66 29.32 -11.35 7.23
CA GLY A 66 27.99 -11.60 6.71
C GLY A 66 27.99 -12.01 5.25
N GLY A 67 29.15 -12.17 4.60
CA GLY A 67 29.26 -12.64 3.22
C GLY A 67 30.38 -11.95 2.45
N LEU A 68 30.42 -12.24 1.16
CA LEU A 68 31.28 -11.55 0.20
C LEU A 68 30.46 -10.50 -0.55
N TYR A 69 31.02 -9.30 -0.68
CA TYR A 69 30.36 -8.17 -1.31
C TYR A 69 31.22 -7.64 -2.46
N VAL A 70 30.56 -7.07 -3.46
CA VAL A 70 31.16 -6.43 -4.63
C VAL A 70 30.65 -5.01 -4.70
N PHE A 71 31.55 -4.05 -4.55
CA PHE A 71 31.28 -2.63 -4.66
C PHE A 71 31.82 -2.12 -6.00
N ASN A 72 30.94 -1.65 -6.87
CA ASN A 72 31.37 -1.01 -8.09
C ASN A 72 31.80 0.44 -7.79
N ILE A 73 33.04 0.78 -8.13
CA ILE A 73 33.63 2.08 -7.78
C ILE A 73 32.98 3.23 -8.57
N GLU A 74 32.51 2.98 -9.80
CA GLU A 74 31.93 3.99 -10.68
C GLU A 74 30.45 4.25 -10.36
N SER A 75 29.63 3.19 -10.30
CA SER A 75 28.20 3.28 -10.02
C SER A 75 27.88 3.45 -8.52
N ARG A 76 28.89 3.28 -7.66
CA ARG A 76 28.75 3.27 -6.19
C ARG A 76 27.73 2.24 -5.66
N TYR A 77 27.46 1.20 -6.45
CA TYR A 77 26.54 0.13 -6.08
C TYR A 77 27.27 -0.99 -5.32
N LEU A 78 26.75 -1.34 -4.14
CA LEU A 78 27.22 -2.49 -3.35
C LEU A 78 26.25 -3.67 -3.50
N ARG A 79 26.81 -4.83 -3.85
CA ARG A 79 26.09 -6.10 -3.95
C ARG A 79 26.65 -7.10 -2.98
N LYS A 80 25.80 -7.80 -2.23
CA LYS A 80 26.17 -9.02 -1.51
C LYS A 80 26.03 -10.22 -2.45
N LEU A 81 26.98 -11.13 -2.43
CA LEU A 81 26.92 -12.39 -3.19
C LEU A 81 26.09 -13.43 -2.43
N ASN A 82 25.29 -14.18 -3.17
CA ASN A 82 24.46 -15.24 -2.62
C ASN A 82 25.09 -16.64 -2.82
N PRO A 83 24.83 -17.62 -1.93
CA PRO A 83 25.30 -18.99 -2.09
C PRO A 83 24.91 -19.63 -3.44
N SER A 84 23.77 -19.27 -4.00
CA SER A 84 23.32 -19.71 -5.34
C SER A 84 24.23 -19.24 -6.49
N GLU A 85 25.11 -18.26 -6.23
CA GLU A 85 26.07 -17.72 -7.20
C GLU A 85 27.43 -18.44 -7.12
N GLY A 86 27.49 -19.55 -6.38
CA GLY A 86 28.65 -20.42 -6.29
C GLY A 86 29.61 -20.09 -5.15
N ILE A 87 29.22 -19.23 -4.19
CA ILE A 87 30.00 -19.06 -2.96
C ILE A 87 29.71 -20.22 -2.01
N GLN A 88 30.77 -20.81 -1.47
CA GLN A 88 30.71 -21.98 -0.56
C GLN A 88 30.13 -21.67 0.82
N GLY A 89 30.10 -20.40 1.25
CA GLY A 89 29.59 -20.00 2.56
C GLY A 89 29.54 -18.47 2.73
N LEU A 90 28.89 -18.03 3.82
CA LEU A 90 28.75 -16.60 4.16
C LEU A 90 29.80 -16.13 5.20
N GLU A 91 30.55 -17.06 5.77
CA GLU A 91 31.59 -16.77 6.76
C GLU A 91 32.98 -16.81 6.12
N PHE A 92 33.70 -15.70 6.24
CA PHE A 92 35.06 -15.54 5.73
C PHE A 92 36.02 -15.31 6.89
N ASN A 93 37.26 -15.78 6.73
CA ASN A 93 38.29 -15.65 7.75
C ASN A 93 39.08 -14.35 7.57
N GLU A 94 39.37 -13.66 8.67
CA GLU A 94 40.19 -12.45 8.65
C GLU A 94 41.61 -12.75 8.13
N GLY A 95 42.10 -11.89 7.22
CA GLY A 95 43.43 -12.06 6.60
C GLY A 95 43.53 -13.18 5.56
N ALA A 96 42.48 -13.99 5.35
CA ALA A 96 42.45 -15.07 4.37
C ALA A 96 41.94 -14.59 3.00
N TYR A 97 42.64 -13.64 2.38
CA TYR A 97 42.32 -13.18 1.02
C TYR A 97 43.59 -12.91 0.22
N LEU A 98 43.57 -13.23 -1.07
CA LEU A 98 44.73 -13.11 -1.95
C LEU A 98 44.27 -12.78 -3.37
N LYS A 99 45.03 -11.92 -4.05
CA LYS A 99 44.94 -11.75 -5.50
C LYS A 99 46.17 -12.37 -6.14
N ASP A 100 45.99 -13.25 -7.10
CA ASP A 100 47.11 -13.90 -7.80
C ASP A 100 47.64 -13.03 -8.94
N THR A 101 48.72 -13.47 -9.59
CA THR A 101 49.30 -12.78 -10.75
C THR A 101 48.44 -12.88 -12.02
N SER A 102 47.40 -13.72 -12.04
CA SER A 102 46.46 -13.86 -13.16
C SER A 102 45.27 -12.90 -13.04
N GLY A 103 45.14 -12.19 -11.91
CA GLY A 103 44.01 -11.31 -11.59
C GLY A 103 42.82 -12.02 -10.96
N SER A 104 42.96 -13.30 -10.60
CA SER A 104 41.95 -14.06 -9.86
C SER A 104 42.00 -13.72 -8.38
N LEU A 105 40.83 -13.63 -7.76
CA LEU A 105 40.65 -13.27 -6.36
C LEU A 105 40.30 -14.50 -5.54
N TYR A 106 40.94 -14.65 -4.39
CA TYR A 106 40.77 -15.76 -3.48
C TYR A 106 40.27 -15.24 -2.14
N PHE A 107 39.21 -15.84 -1.61
CA PHE A 107 38.65 -15.52 -0.30
C PHE A 107 38.41 -16.81 0.50
N GLY A 108 39.18 -17.00 1.57
CA GLY A 108 39.09 -18.13 2.49
C GLY A 108 37.96 -17.96 3.50
N GLY A 109 37.19 -19.01 3.69
CA GLY A 109 36.13 -19.14 4.69
C GLY A 109 36.28 -20.42 5.51
N VAL A 110 35.24 -20.75 6.28
CA VAL A 110 35.23 -21.93 7.16
C VAL A 110 35.30 -23.23 6.36
N ASP A 111 34.63 -23.27 5.21
CA ASP A 111 34.49 -24.48 4.38
C ASP A 111 35.52 -24.60 3.23
N GLY A 112 36.54 -23.72 3.19
CA GLY A 112 37.58 -23.73 2.14
C GLY A 112 37.91 -22.35 1.59
N PHE A 113 38.19 -22.22 0.29
CA PHE A 113 38.42 -20.92 -0.36
C PHE A 113 37.62 -20.75 -1.66
N ASN A 114 37.07 -19.55 -1.85
CA ASN A 114 36.38 -19.16 -3.07
C ASN A 114 37.43 -18.60 -4.03
N MET A 115 37.53 -19.16 -5.24
CA MET A 115 38.29 -18.58 -6.33
C MET A 115 37.34 -17.89 -7.29
N ILE A 116 37.53 -16.59 -7.46
CA ILE A 116 36.69 -15.73 -8.29
C ILE A 116 37.53 -15.17 -9.42
N ASN A 117 37.03 -15.32 -10.64
CA ASN A 117 37.61 -14.67 -11.81
C ASN A 117 36.74 -13.46 -12.18
N PRO A 118 37.17 -12.22 -11.87
CA PRO A 118 36.35 -11.03 -12.09
C PRO A 118 35.90 -10.84 -13.54
N ASN A 119 36.75 -11.23 -14.51
CA ASN A 119 36.44 -11.12 -15.94
C ASN A 119 35.29 -12.04 -16.39
N LYS A 120 35.03 -13.14 -15.68
CA LYS A 120 33.92 -14.07 -15.96
C LYS A 120 32.68 -13.79 -15.12
N PHE A 121 32.83 -13.03 -14.05
CA PHE A 121 31.77 -12.80 -13.06
C PHE A 121 30.69 -11.81 -13.53
N ASN A 122 31.05 -10.81 -14.34
CA ASN A 122 30.14 -9.73 -14.77
C ASN A 122 29.22 -10.05 -15.98
N GLN A 123 29.13 -11.31 -16.42
CA GLN A 123 28.37 -11.66 -17.63
C GLN A 123 27.02 -12.34 -17.34
N SER A 124 26.05 -11.60 -16.77
CA SER A 124 24.64 -11.97 -16.99
C SER A 124 24.19 -11.38 -18.32
N SER A 125 23.97 -12.25 -19.31
CA SER A 125 23.37 -11.90 -20.61
C SER A 125 21.84 -11.85 -20.54
N PHE A 126 21.26 -12.09 -19.36
CA PHE A 126 19.81 -12.13 -19.19
C PHE A 126 19.23 -10.72 -19.28
N ASN A 127 18.36 -10.52 -20.26
CA ASN A 127 17.70 -9.26 -20.57
C ASN A 127 16.20 -9.41 -20.25
N PRO A 128 15.78 -9.19 -18.98
CA PRO A 128 14.42 -9.45 -18.55
C PRO A 128 13.45 -8.52 -19.30
N PRO A 129 12.35 -9.06 -19.85
CA PRO A 129 11.31 -8.23 -20.44
C PRO A 129 10.56 -7.47 -19.33
N LEU A 130 10.31 -6.18 -19.56
CA LEU A 130 9.48 -5.35 -18.68
C LEU A 130 7.99 -5.57 -19.01
N ARG A 131 7.17 -5.81 -17.99
CA ARG A 131 5.71 -5.98 -18.14
C ARG A 131 4.94 -5.00 -17.26
N LEU A 132 3.79 -4.56 -17.75
CA LEU A 132 2.81 -3.81 -16.96
C LEU A 132 2.13 -4.78 -15.99
N SER A 133 2.10 -4.47 -14.69
CA SER A 133 1.47 -5.30 -13.65
C SER A 133 0.07 -4.81 -13.29
N SER A 134 -0.13 -3.49 -13.21
CA SER A 134 -1.42 -2.86 -12.92
C SER A 134 -1.45 -1.43 -13.43
N TYR A 135 -2.65 -0.85 -13.55
CA TYR A 135 -2.86 0.55 -13.88
C TYR A 135 -4.08 1.07 -13.11
N ASP A 136 -4.06 2.35 -12.76
CA ASP A 136 -5.17 3.05 -12.13
C ASP A 136 -5.44 4.36 -12.88
N ILE A 137 -6.70 4.65 -13.14
CA ILE A 137 -7.14 5.89 -13.80
C ILE A 137 -8.17 6.58 -12.93
N VAL A 138 -7.83 7.81 -12.51
CA VAL A 138 -8.69 8.67 -11.71
C VAL A 138 -9.09 9.87 -12.56
N CYS A 139 -10.38 9.97 -12.87
CA CYS A 139 -10.97 11.15 -13.49
C CYS A 139 -11.64 12.02 -12.42
N GLU A 140 -11.55 13.34 -12.56
CA GLU A 140 -12.24 14.27 -11.65
C GLU A 140 -13.76 14.34 -11.92
N ASP A 141 -14.22 14.03 -13.13
CA ASP A 141 -15.64 14.01 -13.52
C ASP A 141 -16.17 12.59 -13.80
N GLU A 142 -17.23 12.16 -13.09
CA GLU A 142 -17.95 10.88 -13.30
C GLU A 142 -18.93 10.93 -14.50
N GLY A 143 -18.58 11.63 -15.59
CA GLY A 143 -19.40 11.73 -16.80
C GLY A 143 -19.20 10.59 -17.82
N GLU A 144 -20.06 10.51 -18.85
CA GLU A 144 -19.99 9.50 -19.94
C GLU A 144 -18.60 9.45 -20.62
N SER A 145 -17.90 10.60 -20.71
CA SER A 145 -16.56 10.70 -21.30
C SER A 145 -15.47 9.96 -20.50
N CYS A 146 -15.53 9.92 -19.16
CA CYS A 146 -14.53 9.19 -18.36
C CYS A 146 -14.69 7.67 -18.51
N THR A 147 -15.93 7.18 -18.61
CA THR A 147 -16.21 5.75 -18.79
C THR A 147 -15.69 5.23 -20.13
N GLU A 148 -15.79 6.03 -21.19
CA GLU A 148 -15.22 5.69 -22.51
C GLU A 148 -13.69 5.65 -22.48
N ILE A 149 -13.04 6.60 -21.79
CA ILE A 149 -11.57 6.63 -21.63
C ILE A 149 -11.08 5.42 -20.83
N LYS A 150 -11.73 5.09 -19.70
CA LYS A 150 -11.42 3.88 -18.91
C LYS A 150 -11.55 2.62 -19.76
N THR A 151 -12.62 2.50 -20.56
CA THR A 151 -12.84 1.34 -21.43
C THR A 151 -11.80 1.25 -22.57
N MET A 152 -11.40 2.38 -23.15
CA MET A 152 -10.36 2.41 -24.17
C MET A 152 -8.99 2.03 -23.61
N PHE A 153 -8.64 2.56 -22.44
CA PHE A 153 -7.39 2.23 -21.77
C PHE A 153 -7.37 0.78 -21.28
N GLU A 154 -8.49 0.26 -20.76
CA GLU A 154 -8.65 -1.15 -20.37
C GLU A 154 -8.33 -2.10 -21.54
N ARG A 155 -8.85 -1.82 -22.74
CA ARG A 155 -8.56 -2.62 -23.93
C ARG A 155 -7.08 -2.56 -24.33
N TYR A 156 -6.46 -1.39 -24.18
CA TYR A 156 -5.04 -1.20 -24.50
C TYR A 156 -4.12 -1.88 -23.47
N ALA A 157 -4.45 -1.76 -22.18
CA ALA A 157 -3.74 -2.41 -21.08
C ALA A 157 -3.88 -3.94 -21.13
N GLN A 158 -5.06 -4.47 -21.47
CA GLN A 158 -5.26 -5.91 -21.73
C GLN A 158 -4.40 -6.41 -22.89
N CYS A 159 -4.24 -5.59 -23.94
CA CYS A 159 -3.37 -5.92 -25.06
C CYS A 159 -1.88 -5.91 -24.68
N LEU A 160 -1.43 -5.01 -23.79
CA LEU A 160 -0.06 -4.98 -23.26
C LEU A 160 0.24 -6.14 -22.29
N LEU A 161 -0.80 -6.67 -21.62
CA LEU A 161 -0.74 -7.85 -20.77
C LEU A 161 -0.68 -9.16 -21.59
N SER A 162 -1.37 -9.21 -22.74
CA SER A 162 -1.28 -10.32 -23.69
C SER A 162 -0.04 -10.18 -24.58
N THR A 163 0.72 -11.25 -24.81
CA THR A 163 1.98 -11.25 -25.56
C THR A 163 1.90 -10.91 -27.07
N ASP A 164 0.76 -10.42 -27.56
CA ASP A 164 0.53 -10.14 -28.98
C ASP A 164 0.98 -8.72 -29.40
N ALA A 165 1.41 -8.59 -30.65
CA ALA A 165 1.86 -7.34 -31.23
C ALA A 165 0.72 -6.31 -31.28
N CYS A 166 0.62 -5.48 -30.25
CA CYS A 166 -0.40 -4.46 -30.16
C CYS A 166 -0.20 -3.42 -31.29
N THR A 167 -1.18 -3.32 -32.18
CA THR A 167 -1.17 -2.31 -33.25
C THR A 167 -1.20 -0.91 -32.63
N LYS A 168 -0.34 -0.01 -33.12
CA LYS A 168 -0.16 1.38 -32.69
C LYS A 168 -1.48 2.18 -32.65
N LYS A 169 -2.31 1.99 -31.63
CA LYS A 169 -3.40 2.92 -31.30
C LYS A 169 -2.90 3.88 -30.23
N ILE A 170 -3.03 5.17 -30.53
CA ILE A 170 -2.70 6.28 -29.66
C ILE A 170 -3.91 6.47 -28.74
N VAL A 171 -3.70 6.54 -27.43
CA VAL A 171 -4.77 6.87 -26.47
C VAL A 171 -4.92 8.38 -26.43
N GLU A 172 -6.12 8.91 -26.63
CA GLU A 172 -6.41 10.34 -26.58
C GLU A 172 -6.95 10.72 -25.19
N PHE A 173 -6.31 11.67 -24.52
CA PHE A 173 -6.69 12.19 -23.21
C PHE A 173 -7.18 13.65 -23.32
N PRO A 174 -8.31 14.01 -22.68
CA PRO A 174 -8.73 15.39 -22.55
C PRO A 174 -7.77 16.19 -21.67
N TYR A 175 -7.64 17.50 -21.95
CA TYR A 175 -6.68 18.39 -21.28
C TYR A 175 -6.85 18.51 -19.75
N ASP A 176 -8.08 18.35 -19.23
CA ASP A 176 -8.40 18.72 -17.83
C ASP A 176 -8.77 17.55 -16.90
N SER A 177 -8.88 16.29 -17.35
CA SER A 177 -9.68 15.31 -16.59
C SER A 177 -9.08 13.92 -16.32
N VAL A 178 -7.78 13.68 -16.51
CA VAL A 178 -7.24 12.33 -16.24
C VAL A 178 -5.89 12.35 -15.54
N SER A 179 -5.86 11.81 -14.32
CA SER A 179 -4.63 11.32 -13.70
C SER A 179 -4.54 9.80 -13.85
N PHE A 180 -3.36 9.29 -14.22
CA PHE A 180 -3.15 7.86 -14.40
C PHE A 180 -1.85 7.39 -13.75
N SER A 181 -1.93 6.22 -13.11
CA SER A 181 -0.81 5.52 -12.49
C SER A 181 -0.55 4.21 -13.23
N LEU A 182 0.73 3.90 -13.46
CA LEU A 182 1.19 2.66 -14.09
C LEU A 182 2.17 1.96 -13.18
N ARG A 183 1.90 0.69 -12.88
CA ARG A 183 2.82 -0.19 -12.16
C ARG A 183 3.37 -1.25 -13.12
N PHE A 184 4.67 -1.50 -13.06
CA PHE A 184 5.38 -2.42 -13.95
C PHE A 184 6.35 -3.30 -13.16
N SER A 185 6.88 -4.35 -13.80
CA SER A 185 7.86 -5.24 -13.20
C SER A 185 8.79 -5.81 -14.25
N ALA A 186 10.09 -5.86 -13.96
CA ALA A 186 11.04 -6.59 -14.79
C ALA A 186 10.93 -8.08 -14.43
N LEU A 187 10.69 -8.94 -15.42
CA LEU A 187 10.54 -10.40 -15.21
C LEU A 187 11.89 -11.07 -14.98
N ASP A 188 12.59 -10.62 -13.95
CA ASP A 188 13.81 -11.21 -13.42
C ASP A 188 13.49 -11.85 -12.06
N TYR A 189 13.20 -13.16 -12.09
CA TYR A 189 12.73 -13.92 -10.95
C TYR A 189 13.82 -14.26 -9.93
N THR A 190 15.07 -13.85 -10.19
CA THR A 190 16.20 -14.16 -9.33
C THR A 190 16.22 -13.27 -8.08
N ILE A 191 16.14 -11.94 -8.21
CA ILE A 191 16.05 -10.99 -7.09
C ILE A 191 15.25 -9.73 -7.51
N PRO A 192 13.90 -9.74 -7.46
CA PRO A 192 13.06 -8.65 -7.96
C PRO A 192 13.27 -7.31 -7.23
N GLU A 193 13.66 -7.35 -5.95
CA GLU A 193 13.83 -6.18 -5.07
C GLU A 193 15.01 -5.28 -5.44
N VAL A 194 15.92 -5.78 -6.28
CA VAL A 194 17.14 -5.08 -6.69
C VAL A 194 16.96 -4.36 -8.03
N ASN A 195 15.93 -4.72 -8.79
CA ASN A 195 15.70 -4.14 -10.11
C ASN A 195 15.45 -2.65 -9.99
N GLN A 196 16.26 -1.88 -10.72
CA GLN A 196 16.09 -0.44 -10.83
C GLN A 196 15.27 -0.11 -12.06
N TYR A 197 14.49 0.96 -11.98
CA TYR A 197 13.62 1.40 -13.05
C TYR A 197 13.92 2.84 -13.44
N ARG A 198 13.74 3.15 -14.71
CA ARG A 198 13.79 4.50 -15.25
C ARG A 198 12.73 4.69 -16.31
N TYR A 199 12.29 5.92 -16.48
CA TYR A 199 11.37 6.26 -17.56
C TYR A 199 11.77 7.56 -18.23
N ARG A 200 11.31 7.76 -19.46
CA ARG A 200 11.34 9.05 -20.13
C ARG A 200 10.04 9.27 -20.87
N LEU A 201 9.60 10.53 -20.87
CA LEU A 201 8.44 10.97 -21.63
C LEU A 201 8.96 11.85 -22.76
N THR A 202 8.81 11.41 -24.01
CA THR A 202 9.27 12.13 -25.20
C THR A 202 8.10 12.75 -25.93
N ASP A 203 8.18 14.05 -26.22
CA ASP A 203 7.19 14.83 -26.97
C ASP A 203 7.57 14.99 -28.46
N GLY A 204 8.47 14.13 -28.95
CA GLY A 204 9.16 14.27 -30.23
C GLY A 204 10.58 14.84 -30.11
N SER A 205 10.99 15.30 -28.92
CA SER A 205 12.38 15.63 -28.57
C SER A 205 12.99 14.62 -27.59
N SER A 206 14.32 14.51 -27.55
CA SER A 206 15.01 13.57 -26.65
C SER A 206 15.02 14.10 -25.22
N SER A 207 14.06 13.68 -24.40
CA SER A 207 14.06 13.93 -22.95
C SER A 207 15.11 13.05 -22.24
N PRO A 208 15.79 13.55 -21.20
CA PRO A 208 16.68 12.74 -20.36
C PRO A 208 15.87 11.69 -19.58
N TRP A 209 16.53 10.58 -19.22
CA TRP A 209 15.93 9.54 -18.38
C TRP A 209 15.73 10.05 -16.95
N GLN A 210 14.57 9.77 -16.37
CA GLN A 210 14.28 9.95 -14.96
C GLN A 210 14.41 8.61 -14.23
N GLU A 211 15.23 8.55 -13.20
CA GLU A 211 15.50 7.35 -12.41
C GLU A 211 14.50 7.22 -11.25
N LEU A 212 13.91 6.04 -11.09
CA LEU A 212 12.94 5.71 -10.05
C LEU A 212 13.55 4.89 -8.90
N GLY A 213 14.81 4.48 -9.03
CA GLY A 213 15.42 3.49 -8.14
C GLY A 213 14.64 2.17 -8.21
N THR A 214 14.31 1.57 -7.07
CA THR A 214 13.53 0.32 -7.00
C THR A 214 12.02 0.53 -7.11
N ARG A 215 11.54 1.78 -7.21
CA ARG A 215 10.11 2.06 -7.36
C ARG A 215 9.63 1.64 -8.74
N ASN A 216 8.57 0.86 -8.75
CA ASN A 216 8.03 0.24 -9.96
C ASN A 216 6.68 0.85 -10.39
N GLU A 217 6.41 2.08 -9.96
CA GLU A 217 5.16 2.80 -10.20
C GLU A 217 5.44 4.25 -10.64
N ILE A 218 4.69 4.75 -11.63
CA ILE A 218 4.73 6.13 -12.13
C ILE A 218 3.31 6.69 -12.15
N THR A 219 3.14 7.92 -11.66
CA THR A 219 1.86 8.64 -11.66
C THR A 219 1.99 9.96 -12.40
N PHE A 220 1.06 10.23 -13.33
CA PHE A 220 0.92 11.52 -13.99
C PHE A 220 -0.39 12.18 -13.56
N SER A 221 -0.31 13.38 -12.98
CA SER A 221 -1.47 14.12 -12.48
C SER A 221 -1.96 15.20 -13.42
N ARG A 222 -1.07 15.83 -14.21
CA ARG A 222 -1.39 16.78 -15.31
C ARG A 222 -0.27 16.79 -16.35
N LEU A 223 -0.63 16.70 -17.63
CA LEU A 223 0.29 16.82 -18.76
C LEU A 223 -0.19 17.94 -19.68
N ASP A 224 0.75 18.69 -20.25
CA ASP A 224 0.42 19.72 -21.24
C ASP A 224 -0.17 19.07 -22.50
N SER A 225 -0.86 19.85 -23.33
CA SER A 225 -1.38 19.35 -24.61
C SER A 225 -0.25 18.98 -25.57
N GLY A 226 -0.22 17.75 -26.09
CA GLY A 226 0.87 17.28 -26.93
C GLY A 226 0.79 15.79 -27.22
N ASN A 227 1.67 15.31 -28.12
CA ASN A 227 1.84 13.88 -28.37
C ASN A 227 3.00 13.38 -27.53
N TYR A 228 2.76 12.36 -26.72
CA TYR A 228 3.76 11.78 -25.83
C TYR A 228 4.02 10.31 -26.16
N GLU A 229 5.28 9.91 -26.07
CA GLU A 229 5.70 8.52 -26.01
C GLU A 229 6.43 8.30 -24.69
N LEU A 230 5.83 7.47 -23.82
CA LEU A 230 6.39 7.04 -22.55
C LEU A 230 7.21 5.77 -22.79
N GLU A 231 8.49 5.82 -22.47
CA GLU A 231 9.38 4.66 -22.53
C GLU A 231 9.90 4.34 -21.12
N ILE A 232 9.74 3.08 -20.70
CA ILE A 232 10.13 2.59 -19.38
C ILE A 232 11.12 1.44 -19.55
N GLN A 233 12.18 1.45 -18.74
CA GLN A 233 13.20 0.38 -18.69
C GLN A 233 13.40 -0.09 -17.25
N GLY A 234 13.66 -1.38 -17.11
CA GLY A 234 14.13 -1.99 -15.86
C GLY A 234 15.55 -2.52 -16.04
N THR A 235 16.29 -2.67 -14.95
CA THR A 235 17.53 -3.45 -14.93
C THR A 235 17.25 -4.93 -14.70
N ASN A 236 18.22 -5.77 -15.03
CA ASN A 236 18.30 -7.11 -14.46
C ASN A 236 18.90 -7.09 -13.03
N TYR A 237 18.99 -8.27 -12.41
CA TYR A 237 19.57 -8.46 -11.07
C TYR A 237 21.04 -8.01 -10.94
N VAL A 238 21.73 -7.75 -12.06
CA VAL A 238 23.12 -7.28 -12.13
C VAL A 238 23.20 -5.76 -12.37
N GLY A 239 22.07 -5.06 -12.47
CA GLY A 239 22.03 -3.61 -12.72
C GLY A 239 22.23 -3.21 -14.18
N ARG A 240 22.22 -4.16 -15.12
CA ARG A 240 22.26 -3.86 -16.56
C ARG A 240 20.87 -3.48 -17.05
N TRP A 241 20.75 -2.30 -17.65
CA TRP A 241 19.52 -1.82 -18.27
C TRP A 241 19.05 -2.78 -19.38
N SER A 242 17.77 -3.12 -19.34
CA SER A 242 17.13 -3.97 -20.34
C SER A 242 16.96 -3.23 -21.66
N ASP A 243 17.35 -3.88 -22.76
CA ASP A 243 17.07 -3.36 -24.11
C ASP A 243 15.57 -3.51 -24.47
N ASN A 244 14.81 -4.30 -23.70
CA ASN A 244 13.37 -4.50 -23.87
C ASN A 244 12.57 -3.47 -23.05
N SER A 245 12.45 -2.25 -23.58
CA SER A 245 11.66 -1.17 -22.99
C SER A 245 10.16 -1.33 -23.22
N LEU A 246 9.33 -0.98 -22.22
CA LEU A 246 7.89 -0.79 -22.39
C LEU A 246 7.62 0.58 -23.00
N LYS A 247 6.93 0.65 -24.14
CA LYS A 247 6.58 1.89 -24.85
C LYS A 247 5.08 2.10 -24.91
N LEU A 248 4.62 3.29 -24.53
CA LEU A 248 3.21 3.67 -24.50
C LEU A 248 3.04 5.05 -25.14
N ALA A 249 2.28 5.14 -26.24
CA ALA A 249 2.05 6.39 -26.96
C ALA A 249 0.64 6.92 -26.73
N PHE A 250 0.52 8.19 -26.37
CA PHE A 250 -0.75 8.86 -26.09
C PHE A 250 -0.71 10.35 -26.46
N THR A 251 -1.87 10.95 -26.68
CA THR A 251 -2.03 12.36 -27.08
C THR A 251 -2.92 13.07 -26.08
N VAL A 252 -2.49 14.24 -25.60
CA VAL A 252 -3.31 15.15 -24.80
C VAL A 252 -3.83 16.26 -25.71
N GLU A 253 -5.14 16.43 -25.79
CA GLU A 253 -5.76 17.41 -26.69
C GLU A 253 -5.43 18.86 -26.32
N LYS A 254 -5.35 19.74 -27.32
CA LYS A 254 -5.16 21.18 -27.10
C LYS A 254 -6.45 21.84 -26.65
N PRO A 255 -6.42 22.68 -25.61
CA PRO A 255 -7.62 23.40 -25.21
C PRO A 255 -7.99 24.45 -26.29
N TRP A 256 -9.30 24.66 -26.45
CA TRP A 256 -9.91 25.46 -27.51
C TRP A 256 -9.37 26.89 -27.66
N TYR A 257 -8.79 27.48 -26.61
CA TYR A 257 -8.26 28.85 -26.64
C TYR A 257 -6.85 28.97 -27.25
N LEU A 258 -6.13 27.87 -27.46
CA LEU A 258 -4.78 27.81 -28.05
C LEU A 258 -4.77 27.59 -29.58
N GLU A 259 -5.94 27.61 -30.24
CA GLU A 259 -6.02 27.47 -31.69
C GLU A 259 -5.62 28.76 -32.45
N ASN A 260 -4.99 28.60 -33.62
CA ASN A 260 -4.45 29.71 -34.44
C ASN A 260 -5.47 30.82 -34.78
N TYR A 261 -6.78 30.55 -34.74
CA TYR A 261 -7.82 31.53 -35.02
C TYR A 261 -8.01 32.58 -33.90
N THR A 262 -7.62 32.30 -32.65
CA THR A 262 -7.71 33.26 -31.52
C THR A 262 -6.64 34.34 -31.59
N LEU A 263 -5.43 34.01 -32.07
CA LEU A 263 -4.36 34.99 -32.27
C LEU A 263 -4.70 35.98 -33.39
N VAL A 264 -5.32 35.51 -34.48
CA VAL A 264 -5.72 36.37 -35.60
C VAL A 264 -6.85 37.32 -35.19
N SER A 265 -7.83 36.84 -34.43
CA SER A 265 -8.94 37.68 -33.97
C SER A 265 -8.51 38.72 -32.93
N THR A 266 -7.58 38.37 -32.02
CA THR A 266 -7.02 39.31 -31.04
C THR A 266 -6.11 40.36 -31.68
N LEU A 267 -5.27 40.00 -32.65
CA LEU A 267 -4.47 40.97 -33.42
C LEU A 267 -5.33 41.94 -34.22
N MET A 268 -6.41 41.46 -34.82
CA MET A 268 -7.37 42.29 -35.56
C MET A 268 -8.09 43.27 -34.63
N PHE A 269 -8.47 42.83 -33.43
CA PHE A 269 -9.07 43.69 -32.40
C PHE A 269 -8.08 44.75 -31.87
N LEU A 270 -6.81 44.40 -31.69
CA LEU A 270 -5.77 45.31 -31.23
C LEU A 270 -5.48 46.41 -32.26
N MET A 271 -5.44 46.06 -33.55
CA MET A 271 -5.28 47.01 -34.66
C MET A 271 -6.43 48.02 -34.74
N ILE A 272 -7.67 47.56 -34.54
CA ILE A 272 -8.86 48.43 -34.52
C ILE A 272 -8.81 49.36 -33.30
N SER A 273 -8.42 48.84 -32.13
CA SER A 273 -8.25 49.63 -30.90
C SER A 273 -7.19 50.73 -31.05
N LEU A 274 -6.03 50.41 -31.65
CA LEU A 274 -4.96 51.37 -31.91
C LEU A 274 -5.36 52.47 -32.89
N TYR A 275 -6.15 52.13 -33.92
CA TYR A 275 -6.70 53.11 -34.86
C TYR A 275 -7.65 54.11 -34.18
N PHE A 276 -8.55 53.62 -33.30
CA PHE A 276 -9.44 54.48 -32.53
C PHE A 276 -8.70 55.32 -31.48
N TYR A 277 -7.65 54.78 -30.85
CA TYR A 277 -6.82 55.51 -29.91
C TYR A 277 -6.08 56.69 -30.57
N ALA A 278 -5.54 56.49 -31.77
CA ALA A 278 -4.86 57.54 -32.54
C ALA A 278 -5.82 58.67 -32.96
N GLN A 279 -7.06 58.35 -33.33
CA GLN A 279 -8.12 59.33 -33.62
C GLN A 279 -8.51 60.15 -32.39
N ASN A 280 -8.64 59.50 -31.23
CA ASN A 280 -9.08 60.16 -30.00
C ASN A 280 -8.02 61.13 -29.43
N ARG A 281 -6.73 60.86 -29.68
CA ARG A 281 -5.63 61.74 -29.26
C ARG A 281 -5.56 63.04 -30.07
N ARG A 282 -5.88 63.00 -31.37
CA ARG A 282 -5.95 64.20 -32.24
C ARG A 282 -7.13 65.12 -31.90
N TYR A 283 -8.21 64.56 -31.34
CA TYR A 283 -9.38 65.32 -30.91
C TYR A 283 -9.14 66.14 -29.62
N LYS A 284 -8.32 65.63 -28.68
CA LYS A 284 -8.08 66.26 -27.38
C LYS A 284 -7.28 67.57 -27.42
N THR A 285 -6.35 67.75 -28.37
CA THR A 285 -5.49 68.95 -28.45
C THR A 285 -6.24 70.22 -28.89
N ARG A 286 -7.41 70.10 -29.52
CA ARG A 286 -8.21 71.26 -30.00
C ARG A 286 -9.10 71.91 -28.93
N GLN A 287 -9.26 71.28 -27.76
CA GLN A 287 -10.23 71.68 -26.73
C GLN A 287 -9.70 72.68 -25.69
N GLN A 288 -8.37 72.82 -25.54
CA GLN A 288 -7.78 73.64 -24.44
C GLN A 288 -8.00 75.15 -24.58
N TYR A 289 -8.34 75.66 -25.77
CA TYR A 289 -8.49 77.11 -26.02
C TYR A 289 -9.87 77.71 -25.64
N ARG A 290 -10.89 76.90 -25.31
CA ARG A 290 -12.28 77.40 -25.12
C ARG A 290 -12.73 77.54 -23.67
N ILE A 291 -11.91 77.11 -22.71
CA ILE A 291 -12.29 76.95 -21.30
C ILE A 291 -12.12 78.24 -20.48
N GLU A 292 -11.47 79.26 -21.05
CA GLU A 292 -11.11 80.47 -20.31
C GLU A 292 -12.29 81.42 -20.08
N ARG A 293 -13.37 81.35 -20.87
CA ARG A 293 -14.33 82.46 -20.92
C ARG A 293 -15.58 82.34 -20.05
N ALA A 294 -15.93 81.18 -19.57
CA ALA A 294 -17.19 81.03 -18.87
C ALA A 294 -16.97 80.13 -17.68
N ILE A 295 -16.20 80.61 -16.70
CA ILE A 295 -16.77 81.70 -15.91
C ILE A 295 -18.27 81.46 -15.61
N ARG A 296 -18.74 80.23 -15.42
CA ARG A 296 -18.36 79.25 -14.38
C ARG A 296 -18.95 79.65 -13.03
N LYS A 297 -19.60 80.80 -12.87
CA LYS A 297 -19.97 81.21 -11.51
C LYS A 297 -21.28 80.64 -10.97
N ASN A 298 -22.21 80.13 -11.79
CA ASN A 298 -23.50 79.67 -11.24
C ASN A 298 -24.10 78.40 -11.84
N GLU A 299 -23.83 78.04 -13.09
CA GLU A 299 -24.33 76.75 -13.63
C GLU A 299 -23.55 75.53 -13.11
N GLN A 300 -22.33 75.73 -12.62
CA GLN A 300 -21.46 74.63 -12.19
C GLN A 300 -21.92 73.98 -10.89
N ASN A 301 -22.43 74.71 -9.89
CA ASN A 301 -22.86 74.05 -8.65
C ASN A 301 -24.07 73.12 -8.84
N PHE A 302 -25.02 73.49 -9.71
CA PHE A 302 -26.22 72.69 -9.97
C PHE A 302 -25.93 71.47 -10.85
N LYS A 303 -25.05 71.59 -11.86
CA LYS A 303 -24.61 70.46 -12.69
C LYS A 303 -23.64 69.53 -11.95
N THR A 304 -22.80 70.03 -11.04
CA THR A 304 -21.83 69.20 -10.30
C THR A 304 -22.48 68.26 -9.27
N VAL A 305 -23.59 68.65 -8.63
CA VAL A 305 -24.35 67.75 -7.74
C VAL A 305 -25.05 66.64 -8.53
N LEU A 306 -25.58 66.99 -9.72
CA LEU A 306 -26.34 66.08 -10.59
C LEU A 306 -25.44 65.08 -11.35
N TRP A 307 -24.23 65.49 -11.75
CA TRP A 307 -23.26 64.61 -12.42
C TRP A 307 -22.35 63.85 -11.44
N GLY A 308 -22.32 64.24 -10.17
CA GLY A 308 -21.57 63.56 -9.11
C GLY A 308 -22.25 62.30 -8.57
N SER A 309 -23.59 62.21 -8.61
CA SER A 309 -24.33 61.02 -8.15
C SER A 309 -24.41 59.90 -9.19
N GLY A 310 -24.30 60.24 -10.48
CA GLY A 310 -24.45 59.29 -11.59
C GLY A 310 -25.90 58.85 -11.86
N ASP A 311 -26.87 59.46 -11.18
CA ASP A 311 -28.28 59.12 -11.31
C ASP A 311 -28.89 59.78 -12.56
N GLU A 312 -29.77 59.05 -13.22
CA GLU A 312 -30.64 59.58 -14.27
C GLU A 312 -31.85 60.26 -13.62
N LEU A 313 -32.20 61.47 -14.04
CA LEU A 313 -33.45 62.11 -13.62
C LEU A 313 -34.54 61.85 -14.64
N TRP A 314 -35.75 61.63 -14.15
CA TRP A 314 -36.93 61.49 -14.98
C TRP A 314 -38.05 62.38 -14.46
N GLU A 315 -38.79 62.98 -15.38
CA GLU A 315 -39.89 63.87 -15.10
C GLU A 315 -41.12 63.43 -15.88
N TRP A 316 -42.16 62.97 -15.18
CA TRP A 316 -43.40 62.53 -15.79
C TRP A 316 -44.47 63.61 -15.73
N HIS A 317 -44.88 64.08 -16.91
CA HIS A 317 -45.99 65.00 -17.10
C HIS A 317 -47.29 64.22 -17.31
N LEU A 318 -48.15 64.18 -16.29
CA LEU A 318 -49.37 63.36 -16.27
C LEU A 318 -50.45 63.88 -17.24
N GLY A 319 -50.42 65.17 -17.60
CA GLY A 319 -51.39 65.76 -18.55
C GLY A 319 -51.14 65.40 -20.02
N SER A 320 -49.90 65.09 -20.39
CA SER A 320 -49.49 64.66 -21.74
C SER A 320 -49.03 63.21 -21.81
N ASP A 321 -48.98 62.52 -20.67
CA ASP A 321 -48.44 61.18 -20.45
C ASP A 321 -47.01 60.97 -21.00
N THR A 322 -46.16 61.99 -20.86
CA THR A 322 -44.78 61.99 -21.36
C THR A 322 -43.78 62.05 -20.22
N VAL A 323 -42.80 61.15 -20.24
CA VAL A 323 -41.64 61.12 -19.33
C VAL A 323 -40.45 61.76 -20.03
N GLU A 324 -39.99 62.89 -19.51
CA GLU A 324 -38.76 63.55 -19.93
C GLU A 324 -37.59 63.02 -19.11
N ARG A 325 -36.49 62.63 -19.76
CA ARG A 325 -35.34 62.01 -19.11
C ARG A 325 -34.13 62.92 -19.26
N THR A 326 -33.48 63.25 -18.14
CA THR A 326 -32.29 64.08 -18.09
C THR A 326 -31.11 63.26 -17.58
N ASN A 327 -30.02 63.24 -18.34
CA ASN A 327 -28.83 62.40 -18.10
C ASN A 327 -29.12 60.88 -18.11
N PRO A 328 -29.68 60.33 -19.22
CA PRO A 328 -30.08 58.93 -19.28
C PRO A 328 -28.88 57.98 -19.09
N ILE A 329 -29.06 56.94 -18.27
CA ILE A 329 -28.06 55.88 -18.09
C ILE A 329 -27.82 55.24 -19.46
N LYS A 330 -26.60 55.40 -19.98
CA LYS A 330 -26.23 55.08 -21.38
C LYS A 330 -26.52 53.64 -21.80
N HIS A 331 -26.63 52.74 -20.83
CA HIS A 331 -26.79 51.30 -21.01
C HIS A 331 -28.25 50.81 -21.07
N ILE A 332 -29.24 51.63 -20.69
CA ILE A 332 -30.66 51.25 -20.74
C ILE A 332 -31.17 51.23 -22.19
N ALA A 333 -31.94 50.21 -22.56
CA ALA A 333 -32.48 49.98 -23.91
C ALA A 333 -33.73 50.80 -24.24
N ALA A 334 -33.84 52.03 -23.75
CA ALA A 334 -34.90 52.93 -24.17
C ALA A 334 -34.51 53.65 -25.47
N ASN A 335 -35.52 54.03 -26.26
CA ASN A 335 -35.36 54.82 -27.48
C ASN A 335 -34.55 56.09 -27.19
N LYS A 336 -33.78 56.55 -28.20
CA LYS A 336 -32.88 57.71 -28.14
C LYS A 336 -33.57 59.06 -27.91
N GLU A 337 -34.86 59.06 -27.67
CA GLU A 337 -35.65 60.28 -27.49
C GLU A 337 -35.68 60.66 -26.01
N ASP A 338 -35.41 61.94 -25.73
CA ASP A 338 -35.40 62.50 -24.38
C ASP A 338 -36.81 62.56 -23.76
N ARG A 339 -37.86 62.28 -24.56
CA ARG A 339 -39.26 62.23 -24.14
C ARG A 339 -39.87 60.94 -24.64
N ILE A 340 -40.38 60.11 -23.74
CA ILE A 340 -41.04 58.84 -24.07
C ILE A 340 -42.41 58.77 -23.38
N PRO A 341 -43.42 58.15 -24.00
CA PRO A 341 -44.66 57.80 -23.30
C PRO A 341 -44.37 56.93 -22.07
N PHE A 342 -45.14 57.09 -21.00
CA PHE A 342 -44.95 56.28 -19.78
C PHE A 342 -45.11 54.77 -20.05
N GLN A 343 -45.98 54.41 -20.98
CA GLN A 343 -46.21 53.01 -21.38
C GLN A 343 -44.98 52.36 -22.04
N ASP A 344 -44.15 53.14 -22.73
CA ASP A 344 -42.89 52.65 -23.33
C ASP A 344 -41.80 52.44 -22.27
N LEU A 345 -41.87 53.15 -21.14
CA LEU A 345 -41.01 52.93 -19.97
C LEU A 345 -41.37 51.61 -19.27
N LEU A 346 -42.66 51.28 -19.16
CA LEU A 346 -43.10 49.99 -18.60
C LEU A 346 -42.65 48.81 -19.47
N ALA A 347 -42.61 48.98 -20.80
CA ALA A 347 -42.21 47.94 -21.74
C ALA A 347 -40.73 47.50 -21.65
N ILE A 348 -39.88 48.30 -20.98
CA ILE A 348 -38.47 47.97 -20.77
C ILE A 348 -38.17 47.42 -19.37
N ILE A 349 -39.15 47.40 -18.47
CA ILE A 349 -39.07 46.77 -17.15
C ILE A 349 -39.29 45.25 -17.31
N HIS A 350 -38.61 44.44 -16.49
CA HIS A 350 -38.79 43.00 -16.48
C HIS A 350 -40.26 42.62 -16.18
N PRO A 351 -40.90 41.70 -16.93
CA PRO A 351 -42.35 41.42 -16.80
C PRO A 351 -42.83 41.07 -15.39
N GLU A 352 -41.99 40.42 -14.58
CA GLU A 352 -42.29 40.09 -13.17
C GLU A 352 -42.31 41.32 -12.25
N ASP A 353 -41.55 42.36 -12.58
CA ASP A 353 -41.34 43.53 -11.74
C ASP A 353 -42.29 44.70 -12.13
N VAL A 354 -42.97 44.61 -13.28
CA VAL A 354 -43.90 45.64 -13.79
C VAL A 354 -45.02 45.93 -12.79
N LYS A 355 -45.69 44.90 -12.28
CA LYS A 355 -46.81 45.06 -11.32
C LYS A 355 -46.37 45.74 -10.03
N LEU A 356 -45.15 45.44 -9.57
CA LEU A 356 -44.59 46.05 -8.35
C LEU A 356 -44.38 47.56 -8.55
N PHE A 357 -43.78 47.94 -9.68
CA PHE A 357 -43.55 49.33 -10.03
C PHE A 357 -44.86 50.11 -10.26
N GLU A 358 -45.84 49.52 -10.96
CA GLU A 358 -47.15 50.13 -11.20
C GLU A 358 -47.90 50.42 -9.90
N ASN A 359 -47.90 49.47 -8.96
CA ASN A 359 -48.54 49.64 -7.64
C ASN A 359 -47.89 50.78 -6.84
N ASP A 360 -46.55 50.86 -6.84
CA ASP A 360 -45.80 51.93 -6.16
C ASP A 360 -46.08 53.31 -6.78
N MET A 361 -46.16 53.40 -8.12
CA MET A 361 -46.56 54.63 -8.80
C MET A 361 -48.01 55.02 -8.50
N GLN A 362 -48.94 54.07 -8.49
CA GLN A 362 -50.35 54.34 -8.15
C GLN A 362 -50.50 54.86 -6.72
N ALA A 363 -49.84 54.23 -5.76
CA ALA A 363 -49.81 54.65 -4.36
C ALA A 363 -49.28 56.10 -4.21
N LEU A 364 -48.24 56.46 -4.97
CA LEU A 364 -47.68 57.82 -5.00
C LEU A 364 -48.68 58.85 -5.55
N LEU A 365 -49.39 58.51 -6.62
CA LEU A 365 -50.37 59.40 -7.25
C LEU A 365 -51.59 59.64 -6.36
N GLN A 366 -52.07 58.57 -5.70
CA GLN A 366 -53.22 58.56 -4.79
C GLN A 366 -52.93 59.14 -3.39
N ARG A 367 -51.68 59.58 -3.13
CA ARG A 367 -51.19 60.10 -1.82
C ARG A 367 -51.13 59.08 -0.70
N GLU A 368 -51.07 57.79 -1.01
CA GLU A 368 -50.85 56.76 0.00
C GLU A 368 -49.41 56.79 0.52
N ILE A 369 -48.45 57.22 -0.32
CA ILE A 369 -47.04 57.41 0.02
C ILE A 369 -46.53 58.82 -0.37
N PRO A 370 -45.63 59.42 0.43
CA PRO A 370 -45.11 60.78 0.19
C PRO A 370 -44.00 60.84 -0.89
N TYR A 371 -43.30 59.73 -1.12
CA TYR A 371 -42.33 59.49 -2.19
C TYR A 371 -42.30 57.99 -2.49
N SER A 372 -41.94 57.62 -3.72
CA SER A 372 -41.82 56.25 -4.18
C SER A 372 -40.35 55.83 -4.19
N GLU A 373 -40.07 54.57 -3.85
CA GLU A 373 -38.71 54.01 -3.87
C GLU A 373 -38.79 52.51 -4.15
N THR A 374 -38.47 52.12 -5.38
CA THR A 374 -38.59 50.73 -5.83
C THR A 374 -37.36 50.31 -6.63
N SER A 375 -36.82 49.13 -6.32
CA SER A 375 -35.77 48.48 -7.11
C SER A 375 -36.37 47.47 -8.08
N PHE A 376 -36.02 47.54 -9.36
CA PHE A 376 -36.51 46.61 -10.38
C PHE A 376 -35.49 46.39 -11.49
N ARG A 377 -35.71 45.38 -12.31
CA ARG A 377 -34.85 45.04 -13.45
C ARG A 377 -35.30 45.78 -14.70
N ILE A 378 -34.38 46.45 -15.38
CA ILE A 378 -34.63 47.16 -16.64
C ILE A 378 -33.73 46.62 -17.76
N ARG A 379 -34.27 46.49 -18.98
CA ARG A 379 -33.56 45.88 -20.11
C ARG A 379 -32.39 46.75 -20.59
N SER A 380 -31.22 46.13 -20.74
CA SER A 380 -29.99 46.73 -21.27
C SER A 380 -29.91 46.64 -22.79
N LYS A 381 -29.14 47.54 -23.43
CA LYS A 381 -28.87 47.53 -24.88
C LYS A 381 -28.17 46.27 -25.38
N LYS A 382 -27.58 45.46 -24.49
CA LYS A 382 -26.84 44.23 -24.78
C LYS A 382 -27.62 42.94 -24.42
N THR A 383 -28.95 42.99 -24.45
CA THR A 383 -29.90 41.87 -24.20
C THR A 383 -30.02 41.32 -22.77
N ASP A 384 -29.20 41.72 -21.80
CA ASP A 384 -29.39 41.40 -20.36
C ASP A 384 -30.18 42.47 -19.59
N TYR A 385 -30.65 42.15 -18.37
CA TYR A 385 -31.29 43.11 -17.46
C TYR A 385 -30.29 43.76 -16.49
N LEU A 386 -30.53 45.02 -16.13
CA LEU A 386 -29.79 45.79 -15.11
C LEU A 386 -30.68 46.02 -13.90
N TRP A 387 -30.11 46.00 -12.70
CA TRP A 387 -30.84 46.39 -11.49
C TRP A 387 -30.78 47.91 -11.32
N VAL A 388 -31.95 48.53 -11.26
CA VAL A 388 -32.07 49.98 -11.04
C VAL A 388 -32.95 50.28 -9.84
N LEU A 389 -32.57 51.30 -9.08
CA LEU A 389 -33.37 51.89 -8.01
C LEU A 389 -34.04 53.15 -8.56
N ALA A 390 -35.37 53.13 -8.68
CA ALA A 390 -36.15 54.30 -9.05
C ALA A 390 -36.74 54.96 -7.81
N ARG A 391 -36.61 56.28 -7.73
CA ARG A 391 -37.25 57.13 -6.72
C ARG A 391 -38.09 58.18 -7.40
N GLY A 392 -39.25 58.51 -6.85
CA GLY A 392 -40.19 59.46 -7.45
C GLY A 392 -40.94 60.28 -6.41
N ARG A 393 -41.26 61.54 -6.73
CA ARG A 393 -42.09 62.41 -5.91
C ARG A 393 -42.97 63.31 -6.76
N VAL A 394 -44.22 63.50 -6.35
CA VAL A 394 -45.10 64.48 -6.99
C VAL A 394 -44.64 65.89 -6.61
N VAL A 395 -44.26 66.69 -7.61
CA VAL A 395 -43.73 68.06 -7.42
C VAL A 395 -44.74 69.14 -7.77
N GLU A 396 -45.76 68.82 -8.57
CA GLU A 396 -46.82 69.76 -8.94
C GLU A 396 -48.18 69.02 -9.00
N ARG A 397 -49.24 69.65 -8.49
CA ARG A 397 -50.62 69.15 -8.53
C ARG A 397 -51.55 70.22 -9.12
N ASN A 398 -52.63 69.78 -9.77
CA ASN A 398 -53.67 70.67 -10.28
C ASN A 398 -54.55 71.18 -9.12
N GLU A 399 -55.37 72.20 -9.38
CA GLU A 399 -56.25 72.83 -8.37
C GLU A 399 -57.30 71.84 -7.80
N ASP A 400 -57.62 70.77 -8.52
CA ASP A 400 -58.49 69.66 -8.10
C ASP A 400 -57.79 68.60 -7.22
N GLY A 401 -56.49 68.78 -6.93
CA GLY A 401 -55.68 67.87 -6.11
C GLY A 401 -55.07 66.69 -6.88
N THR A 402 -55.35 66.54 -8.19
CA THR A 402 -54.73 65.52 -9.03
C THR A 402 -53.25 65.82 -9.28
N ALA A 403 -52.42 64.77 -9.39
CA ALA A 403 -51.00 64.94 -9.67
C ALA A 403 -50.80 65.47 -11.10
N LYS A 404 -49.96 66.50 -11.25
CA LYS A 404 -49.66 67.14 -12.53
C LYS A 404 -48.27 66.75 -13.03
N ARG A 405 -47.29 66.72 -12.13
CA ARG A 405 -45.89 66.36 -12.45
C ARG A 405 -45.25 65.53 -11.35
N VAL A 406 -44.54 64.47 -11.75
CA VAL A 406 -43.70 63.62 -10.89
C VAL A 406 -42.26 63.79 -11.32
N LEU A 407 -41.37 64.06 -10.36
CA LEU A 407 -39.93 64.11 -10.58
C LEU A 407 -39.27 62.96 -9.83
N GLY A 408 -38.30 62.31 -10.45
CA GLY A 408 -37.62 61.17 -9.87
C GLY A 408 -36.20 60.98 -10.36
N SER A 409 -35.51 60.04 -9.72
CA SER A 409 -34.16 59.59 -10.08
C SER A 409 -34.13 58.08 -10.31
N LEU A 410 -33.22 57.62 -11.16
CA LEU A 410 -32.95 56.24 -11.50
C LEU A 410 -31.45 55.99 -11.31
N LYS A 411 -31.09 55.06 -10.43
CA LYS A 411 -29.69 54.72 -10.10
C LYS A 411 -29.38 53.28 -10.47
N ASP A 412 -28.27 53.04 -11.15
CA ASP A 412 -27.75 51.68 -11.37
C ASP A 412 -27.19 51.11 -10.06
N ILE A 413 -27.79 50.02 -9.58
CA ILE A 413 -27.40 49.32 -8.35
C ILE A 413 -26.86 47.92 -8.65
N THR A 414 -26.53 47.61 -9.91
CA THR A 414 -26.07 46.27 -10.33
C THR A 414 -24.80 45.83 -9.59
N ALA A 415 -23.82 46.72 -9.43
CA ALA A 415 -22.60 46.43 -8.67
C ALA A 415 -22.85 46.25 -7.17
N LEU A 416 -23.85 46.96 -6.62
CA LEU A 416 -24.25 46.83 -5.22
C LEU A 416 -24.92 45.47 -4.98
N LYS A 417 -25.84 45.07 -5.87
CA LYS A 417 -26.48 43.75 -5.83
C LYS A 417 -25.49 42.60 -6.01
N ALA A 418 -24.54 42.72 -6.93
CA ALA A 418 -23.48 41.73 -7.10
C ALA A 418 -22.58 41.59 -5.85
N THR A 419 -22.37 42.67 -5.09
CA THR A 419 -21.61 42.63 -3.83
C THR A 419 -22.42 41.95 -2.73
N GLU A 420 -23.72 42.21 -2.65
CA GLU A 420 -24.66 41.55 -1.72
C GLU A 420 -24.76 40.05 -1.99
N ASP A 421 -24.86 39.65 -3.26
CA ASP A 421 -24.85 38.24 -3.68
C ASP A 421 -23.53 37.55 -3.34
N LYS A 422 -22.39 38.24 -3.56
CA LYS A 422 -21.07 37.72 -3.20
C LYS A 422 -20.91 37.54 -1.68
N LEU A 423 -21.40 38.48 -0.87
CA LEU A 423 -21.39 38.35 0.60
C LEU A 423 -22.27 37.18 1.06
N THR A 424 -23.44 37.01 0.43
CA THR A 424 -24.34 35.89 0.69
C THR A 424 -23.70 34.55 0.34
N LEU A 425 -23.00 34.47 -0.81
CA LEU A 425 -22.29 33.27 -1.23
C LEU A 425 -21.14 32.91 -0.27
N ILE A 426 -20.38 33.90 0.19
CA ILE A 426 -19.32 33.71 1.19
C ILE A 426 -19.91 33.19 2.50
N ALA A 427 -21.01 33.79 2.99
CA ALA A 427 -21.70 33.33 4.19
C ALA A 427 -22.22 31.88 4.04
N GLN A 428 -22.78 31.52 2.88
CA GLN A 428 -23.21 30.16 2.58
C GLN A 428 -22.04 29.17 2.50
N ALA A 429 -20.88 29.58 2.01
CA ALA A 429 -19.68 28.74 1.99
C ALA A 429 -19.18 28.44 3.41
N PHE A 430 -19.20 29.43 4.31
CA PHE A 430 -18.85 29.23 5.72
C PHE A 430 -19.84 28.31 6.46
N GLU A 431 -21.14 28.41 6.15
CA GLU A 431 -22.19 27.54 6.73
C GLU A 431 -22.13 26.08 6.24
N ASN A 432 -21.66 25.85 5.01
CA ASN A 432 -21.60 24.52 4.40
C ASN A 432 -20.20 23.87 4.43
N THR A 433 -19.26 24.43 5.17
CA THR A 433 -17.93 23.81 5.38
C THR A 433 -18.06 22.62 6.34
N LYS A 434 -17.29 21.55 6.09
CA LYS A 434 -17.30 20.35 6.94
C LYS A 434 -16.59 20.56 8.28
N ASP A 435 -15.58 21.43 8.31
CA ASP A 435 -14.92 21.82 9.55
C ASP A 435 -15.85 22.71 10.37
N ALA A 436 -15.90 22.44 11.66
CA ALA A 436 -16.56 23.31 12.60
C ALA A 436 -15.74 24.61 12.71
N ILE A 437 -16.43 25.75 12.74
CA ILE A 437 -15.83 27.07 12.87
C ILE A 437 -16.56 27.80 13.99
N SER A 438 -15.81 28.32 14.95
CA SER A 438 -16.31 29.16 16.03
C SER A 438 -15.50 30.45 16.11
N VAL A 439 -16.18 31.59 16.18
CA VAL A 439 -15.55 32.86 16.54
C VAL A 439 -15.81 33.08 18.02
N VAL A 440 -14.76 33.29 18.79
CA VAL A 440 -14.82 33.43 20.24
C VAL A 440 -14.16 34.73 20.69
N ASP A 441 -14.57 35.24 21.86
CA ASP A 441 -13.92 36.39 22.51
C ASP A 441 -12.59 36.00 23.18
N THR A 442 -11.93 36.98 23.82
CA THR A 442 -10.65 36.78 24.54
C THR A 442 -10.74 35.83 25.76
N ASN A 443 -11.96 35.48 26.19
CA ASN A 443 -12.26 34.51 27.24
C ASN A 443 -12.75 33.16 26.69
N PHE A 444 -12.64 32.93 25.37
CA PHE A 444 -13.14 31.75 24.68
C PHE A 444 -14.68 31.57 24.75
N THR A 445 -15.42 32.65 24.96
CA THR A 445 -16.87 32.68 24.88
C THR A 445 -17.28 32.77 23.42
N SER A 446 -18.10 31.84 22.93
CA SER A 446 -18.50 31.82 21.53
C SER A 446 -19.44 32.96 21.16
N ILE A 447 -19.06 33.73 20.15
CA ILE A 447 -19.83 34.81 19.53
C ILE A 447 -20.60 34.27 18.32
N PHE A 448 -19.95 33.41 17.54
CA PHE A 448 -20.52 32.81 16.33
C PHE A 448 -20.07 31.36 16.20
N ASN A 449 -20.95 30.50 15.67
CA ASN A 449 -20.66 29.11 15.33
C ASN A 449 -21.33 28.79 13.99
N ASN A 450 -20.62 28.14 13.07
CA ASN A 450 -21.24 27.62 11.85
C ASN A 450 -22.03 26.32 12.14
N LYS A 451 -22.84 25.86 11.18
CA LYS A 451 -23.60 24.60 11.31
C LYS A 451 -22.74 23.39 11.72
N ALA A 452 -21.56 23.21 11.12
CA ALA A 452 -20.69 22.07 11.41
C ALA A 452 -20.24 22.00 12.88
N PHE A 453 -20.15 23.13 13.58
CA PHE A 453 -19.90 23.15 15.03
C PHE A 453 -21.01 22.45 15.80
N TYR A 454 -22.28 22.70 15.47
CA TYR A 454 -23.41 22.07 16.16
C TYR A 454 -23.49 20.57 15.83
N ASP A 455 -23.23 20.20 14.59
CA ASP A 455 -23.16 18.79 14.16
C ASP A 455 -22.02 18.05 14.88
N LEU A 456 -20.85 18.69 15.05
CA LEU A 456 -19.70 18.11 15.75
C LEU A 456 -19.93 18.01 17.26
N THR A 457 -20.45 19.06 17.89
CA THR A 457 -20.61 19.13 19.35
C THR A 457 -21.85 18.39 19.85
N GLY A 458 -22.85 18.18 18.99
CA GLY A 458 -24.15 17.63 19.35
C GLY A 458 -25.04 18.62 20.12
N LEU A 459 -24.70 19.92 20.11
CA LEU A 459 -25.51 20.98 20.71
C LEU A 459 -26.64 21.43 19.77
N SER A 460 -27.75 21.91 20.33
CA SER A 460 -28.81 22.49 19.51
C SER A 460 -28.40 23.88 18.99
N MET A 461 -28.90 24.26 17.81
CA MET A 461 -28.63 25.57 17.20
C MET A 461 -28.92 26.70 18.19
N GLY A 462 -27.93 27.57 18.41
CA GLY A 462 -28.00 28.70 19.33
C GLY A 462 -27.65 28.40 20.79
N GLU A 463 -27.62 27.12 21.23
CA GLU A 463 -27.25 26.77 22.61
C GLU A 463 -25.77 27.01 22.92
N GLY A 464 -24.92 27.05 21.90
CA GLY A 464 -23.47 27.27 22.01
C GLY A 464 -23.04 28.73 22.01
N ILE A 465 -23.94 29.68 21.69
CA ILE A 465 -23.64 31.11 21.67
C ILE A 465 -23.61 31.65 23.10
N ASN A 466 -22.69 32.58 23.39
CA ASN A 466 -22.44 33.17 24.70
C ASN A 466 -22.06 32.16 25.79
N LYS A 467 -21.53 30.99 25.40
CA LYS A 467 -20.99 29.98 26.31
C LYS A 467 -19.54 29.68 25.97
N GLN A 468 -18.77 29.35 27.01
CA GLN A 468 -17.43 28.80 26.86
C GLN A 468 -17.55 27.28 26.68
N TYR A 469 -17.47 26.82 25.43
CA TYR A 469 -17.49 25.39 25.11
C TYR A 469 -16.09 24.76 25.25
N LEU A 470 -15.09 25.42 24.67
CA LEU A 470 -13.68 25.02 24.76
C LEU A 470 -13.16 25.12 26.20
N PHE A 471 -12.45 24.08 26.65
CA PHE A 471 -11.87 24.03 28.00
C PHE A 471 -12.92 24.11 29.13
N SER A 472 -14.15 23.66 28.87
CA SER A 472 -15.20 23.56 29.90
C SER A 472 -14.85 22.48 30.93
N GLN A 473 -15.53 22.49 32.09
CA GLN A 473 -15.23 21.65 33.27
C GLN A 473 -15.23 20.11 33.02
N HIS A 474 -15.59 19.65 31.83
CA HIS A 474 -15.57 18.23 31.45
C HIS A 474 -14.26 17.79 30.79
N SER A 475 -13.35 18.72 30.49
CA SER A 475 -12.00 18.43 30.02
C SER A 475 -11.02 18.46 31.21
N ASN A 476 -10.18 17.44 31.37
CA ASN A 476 -9.16 17.36 32.42
C ASN A 476 -7.97 18.34 32.19
N ASN A 477 -8.23 19.50 31.58
CA ASN A 477 -7.25 20.30 30.83
C ASN A 477 -7.10 21.75 31.31
N TYR A 478 -7.23 22.01 32.62
CA TYR A 478 -7.03 23.36 33.19
C TYR A 478 -5.65 23.98 32.88
N ASN A 479 -4.60 23.16 32.71
CA ASN A 479 -3.27 23.65 32.31
C ASN A 479 -3.19 24.05 30.82
N MET A 480 -4.04 23.48 29.96
CA MET A 480 -3.98 23.67 28.52
C MET A 480 -4.52 25.05 28.10
N GLN A 481 -5.59 25.54 28.74
CA GLN A 481 -6.14 26.87 28.44
C GLN A 481 -5.10 27.99 28.66
N SER A 482 -4.31 27.90 29.73
CA SER A 482 -3.26 28.88 30.03
C SER A 482 -2.12 28.84 29.00
N GLN A 483 -1.76 27.64 28.52
CA GLN A 483 -0.76 27.45 27.47
C GLN A 483 -1.24 28.01 26.13
N VAL A 484 -2.48 27.73 25.74
CA VAL A 484 -3.11 28.24 24.52
C VAL A 484 -3.15 29.77 24.56
N LYS A 485 -3.59 30.37 25.68
CA LYS A 485 -3.66 31.83 25.83
C LYS A 485 -2.28 32.49 25.72
N THR A 486 -1.25 31.89 26.32
CA THR A 486 0.13 32.38 26.23
C THR A 486 0.67 32.29 24.79
N ALA A 487 0.37 31.21 24.08
CA ALA A 487 0.78 31.01 22.69
C ALA A 487 0.09 32.01 21.75
N LEU A 488 -1.21 32.25 21.93
CA LEU A 488 -1.95 33.24 21.14
C LEU A 488 -1.42 34.67 21.35
N GLN A 489 -1.06 35.03 22.58
CA GLN A 489 -0.46 36.34 22.89
C GLN A 489 0.95 36.51 22.29
N SER A 490 1.73 35.43 22.22
CA SER A 490 3.13 35.48 21.79
C SER A 490 3.30 35.31 20.27
N PHE A 491 2.45 34.50 19.63
CA PHE A 491 2.62 34.05 18.25
C PHE A 491 1.39 34.28 17.34
N GLY A 492 0.26 34.74 17.88
CA GLY A 492 -0.96 35.00 17.11
C GLY A 492 -1.70 33.76 16.60
N LYS A 493 -1.19 32.56 16.88
CA LYS A 493 -1.80 31.27 16.48
C LYS A 493 -1.45 30.14 17.45
N TRP A 494 -2.29 29.11 17.48
CA TRP A 494 -2.08 27.87 18.21
C TRP A 494 -2.70 26.69 17.44
N GLU A 495 -2.04 25.54 17.46
CA GLU A 495 -2.49 24.32 16.79
C GLU A 495 -2.21 23.12 17.70
N GLY A 496 -3.14 22.17 17.82
CA GLY A 496 -2.95 20.96 18.60
C GLY A 496 -4.14 20.00 18.64
N GLU A 497 -3.83 18.72 18.91
CA GLU A 497 -4.83 17.67 19.10
C GLU A 497 -5.32 17.64 20.56
N ILE A 498 -6.64 17.66 20.76
CA ILE A 498 -7.28 17.61 22.07
C ILE A 498 -8.39 16.54 22.10
N TRP A 499 -8.65 16.02 23.29
CA TRP A 499 -9.80 15.14 23.52
C TRP A 499 -10.93 15.95 24.14
N GLU A 500 -12.11 15.86 23.53
CA GLU A 500 -13.31 16.53 24.00
C GLU A 500 -14.48 15.54 24.07
N SER A 501 -15.53 15.94 24.78
CA SER A 501 -16.77 15.17 24.88
C SER A 501 -17.89 15.89 24.15
N ARG A 502 -18.65 15.15 23.35
CA ARG A 502 -19.91 15.66 22.79
C ARG A 502 -20.94 15.86 23.90
N SER A 503 -22.03 16.57 23.60
CA SER A 503 -23.15 16.82 24.55
C SER A 503 -23.78 15.54 25.13
N ASN A 504 -23.69 14.42 24.41
CA ASN A 504 -24.17 13.10 24.82
C ASN A 504 -23.18 12.30 25.71
N GLY A 505 -21.98 12.84 25.96
CA GLY A 505 -20.91 12.19 26.73
C GLY A 505 -19.94 11.30 25.93
N GLU A 506 -20.10 11.18 24.61
CA GLU A 506 -19.15 10.46 23.75
C GLU A 506 -17.82 11.24 23.65
N GLN A 507 -16.70 10.58 23.96
CA GLN A 507 -15.38 11.15 23.76
C GLN A 507 -14.94 11.05 22.30
N PHE A 508 -14.34 12.13 21.80
CA PHE A 508 -13.83 12.20 20.44
C PHE A 508 -12.52 12.98 20.39
N ALA A 509 -11.68 12.64 19.41
CA ALA A 509 -10.41 13.30 19.18
C ALA A 509 -10.60 14.44 18.18
N MET A 510 -10.09 15.62 18.53
CA MET A 510 -10.29 16.86 17.78
C MET A 510 -8.94 17.50 17.46
N ASP A 511 -8.73 17.86 16.20
CA ASP A 511 -7.66 18.78 15.80
C ASP A 511 -8.19 20.22 15.92
N LEU A 512 -7.55 21.03 16.77
CA LEU A 512 -7.97 22.39 17.08
C LEU A 512 -6.92 23.40 16.60
N LYS A 513 -7.35 24.34 15.76
CA LYS A 513 -6.54 25.46 15.28
C LYS A 513 -7.18 26.77 15.70
N ILE A 514 -6.40 27.64 16.33
CA ILE A 514 -6.87 28.94 16.83
C ILE A 514 -5.98 30.04 16.26
N ALA A 515 -6.60 31.05 15.66
CA ALA A 515 -5.91 32.21 15.10
C ALA A 515 -6.53 33.51 15.62
N VAL A 516 -5.70 34.53 15.84
CA VAL A 516 -6.15 35.86 16.26
C VAL A 516 -6.65 36.65 15.05
N VAL A 517 -7.80 37.31 15.20
CA VAL A 517 -8.35 38.27 14.25
C VAL A 517 -8.35 39.65 14.89
N GLU A 518 -7.61 40.57 14.28
CA GLU A 518 -7.51 41.96 14.71
C GLU A 518 -8.61 42.79 14.05
N ASP A 519 -9.52 43.33 14.85
CA ASP A 519 -10.59 44.22 14.40
C ASP A 519 -10.18 45.67 14.70
N THR A 520 -9.33 46.24 13.86
CA THR A 520 -8.70 47.56 14.01
C THR A 520 -7.74 47.74 15.23
N PRO A 521 -6.78 48.68 15.19
CA PRO A 521 -5.66 48.71 16.16
C PRO A 521 -6.02 49.06 17.61
N GLU A 522 -7.27 49.41 17.93
CA GLU A 522 -7.62 49.98 19.24
C GLU A 522 -8.73 49.27 20.03
N GLU A 523 -9.44 48.26 19.51
CA GLU A 523 -10.38 47.47 20.34
C GLU A 523 -10.48 45.97 19.93
N MET A 524 -10.51 45.11 20.95
CA MET A 524 -10.98 43.71 20.96
C MET A 524 -10.45 42.76 19.85
N SER A 525 -9.40 41.98 20.18
CA SER A 525 -8.99 40.82 19.36
C SER A 525 -9.95 39.64 19.57
N ASN A 526 -10.62 39.19 18.51
CA ASN A 526 -11.39 37.94 18.53
C ASN A 526 -10.50 36.76 18.10
N TYR A 527 -10.87 35.54 18.47
CA TYR A 527 -10.20 34.34 17.99
C TYR A 527 -11.11 33.58 17.02
N ILE A 528 -10.54 33.10 15.91
CA ILE A 528 -11.18 32.09 15.06
C ILE A 528 -10.63 30.74 15.48
N CYS A 529 -11.54 29.84 15.87
CA CYS A 529 -11.27 28.44 16.16
C CYS A 529 -11.83 27.57 15.03
N VAL A 530 -10.98 26.72 14.46
CA VAL A 530 -11.37 25.70 13.49
C VAL A 530 -11.17 24.32 14.14
N PHE A 531 -12.19 23.48 14.05
CA PHE A 531 -12.20 22.14 14.64
C PHE A 531 -12.43 21.09 13.57
N SER A 532 -11.57 20.08 13.53
CA SER A 532 -11.70 18.92 12.66
C SER A 532 -11.77 17.63 13.51
N ASP A 533 -12.76 16.78 13.23
CA ASP A 533 -12.88 15.47 13.89
C ASP A 533 -11.85 14.49 13.31
N ILE A 534 -10.89 14.08 14.14
CA ILE A 534 -9.85 13.11 13.76
C ILE A 534 -10.09 11.73 14.37
N THR A 535 -11.26 11.48 14.95
CA THR A 535 -11.59 10.22 15.64
C THR A 535 -11.49 9.03 14.70
N TYR A 536 -12.01 9.16 13.47
CA TYR A 536 -11.88 8.09 12.47
C TYR A 536 -10.42 7.80 12.13
N LYS A 537 -9.62 8.86 11.92
CA LYS A 537 -8.18 8.73 11.65
C LYS A 537 -7.45 7.99 12.78
N LYS A 538 -7.69 8.37 14.05
CA LYS A 538 -7.09 7.70 15.22
C LYS A 538 -7.54 6.24 15.35
N ARG A 539 -8.82 5.94 15.13
CA ARG A 539 -9.33 4.55 15.15
C ARG A 539 -8.70 3.71 14.04
N SER A 540 -8.57 4.26 12.83
CA SER A 540 -7.91 3.57 11.71
C SER A 540 -6.41 3.35 11.98
N GLU A 541 -5.71 4.32 12.58
CA GLU A 541 -4.31 4.15 13.02
C GLU A 541 -4.17 3.03 14.05
N GLU A 542 -5.04 2.98 15.06
CA GLU A 542 -5.06 1.90 16.06
C GLU A 542 -5.37 0.52 15.45
N GLU A 543 -6.32 0.46 14.50
CA GLU A 543 -6.64 -0.76 13.77
C GLU A 543 -5.47 -1.24 12.91
N LEU A 544 -4.76 -0.34 12.22
CA LEU A 544 -3.56 -0.67 11.46
C LEU A 544 -2.46 -1.23 12.36
N VAL A 545 -2.25 -0.64 13.54
CA VAL A 545 -1.29 -1.15 14.53
C VAL A 545 -1.66 -2.55 15.03
N LYS A 546 -2.96 -2.81 15.25
CA LYS A 546 -3.45 -4.16 15.59
C LYS A 546 -3.22 -5.14 14.45
N LEU A 547 -3.58 -4.79 13.22
CA LEU A 547 -3.41 -5.67 12.04
C LEU A 547 -1.93 -5.98 11.74
N ALA A 548 -1.04 -5.03 12.00
CA ALA A 548 0.40 -5.24 11.80
C ALA A 548 1.03 -6.21 12.81
N ASN A 549 0.45 -6.33 14.02
CA ASN A 549 1.12 -6.98 15.15
C ASN A 549 0.33 -8.14 15.80
N ILE A 550 -0.96 -8.28 15.51
CA ILE A 550 -1.86 -9.24 16.17
C ILE A 550 -2.53 -10.13 15.12
N ASP A 551 -2.63 -11.43 15.40
CA ASP A 551 -3.41 -12.40 14.63
C ASP A 551 -4.91 -12.13 14.83
N SER A 552 -5.63 -11.85 13.74
CA SER A 552 -7.04 -11.46 13.79
C SER A 552 -7.97 -12.55 14.30
N LEU A 553 -7.59 -13.83 14.18
CA LEU A 553 -8.40 -14.94 14.62
C LEU A 553 -8.27 -15.22 16.12
N THR A 554 -7.03 -15.27 16.62
CA THR A 554 -6.72 -15.69 18.00
C THR A 554 -6.44 -14.53 18.96
N ASN A 555 -6.28 -13.31 18.45
CA ASN A 555 -5.91 -12.11 19.21
C ASN A 555 -4.57 -12.27 19.95
N LEU A 556 -3.70 -13.17 19.48
CA LEU A 556 -2.32 -13.34 19.93
C LEU A 556 -1.38 -12.51 19.05
N PRO A 557 -0.17 -12.15 19.54
CA PRO A 557 0.92 -11.69 18.70
C PRO A 557 1.07 -12.52 17.42
N ASN A 558 1.17 -11.83 16.28
CA ASN A 558 1.46 -12.46 15.00
C ASN A 558 2.97 -12.67 14.84
N ARG A 559 3.39 -13.20 13.67
CA ARG A 559 4.80 -13.44 13.36
C ARG A 559 5.69 -12.20 13.50
N SER A 560 5.21 -11.01 13.10
CA SER A 560 6.00 -9.77 13.18
C SER A 560 6.31 -9.41 14.64
N LEU A 561 5.27 -9.33 15.47
CA LEU A 561 5.43 -8.98 16.89
C LEU A 561 6.19 -10.07 17.66
N PHE A 562 6.01 -11.34 17.32
CA PHE A 562 6.79 -12.44 17.89
C PHE A 562 8.29 -12.28 17.61
N LEU A 563 8.67 -12.00 16.37
CA LEU A 563 10.09 -11.84 16.00
C LEU A 563 10.72 -10.63 16.70
N ASP A 564 9.97 -9.55 16.87
CA ASP A 564 10.39 -8.39 17.67
C ASP A 564 10.63 -8.77 19.15
N ARG A 565 9.67 -9.46 19.77
CA ARG A 565 9.77 -9.95 21.16
C ARG A 565 10.93 -10.93 21.36
N LEU A 566 11.14 -11.85 20.42
CA LEU A 566 12.27 -12.79 20.46
C LEU A 566 13.61 -12.05 20.35
N SER A 567 13.71 -11.05 19.47
CA SER A 567 14.91 -10.20 19.36
C SER A 567 15.18 -9.45 20.65
N HIS A 568 14.13 -8.91 21.28
CA HIS A 568 14.24 -8.26 22.59
C HIS A 568 14.70 -9.23 23.68
N ALA A 569 14.13 -10.44 23.75
CA ALA A 569 14.51 -11.47 24.72
C ALA A 569 15.99 -11.89 24.55
N ILE A 570 16.47 -12.05 23.31
CA ILE A 570 17.88 -12.33 23.01
C ILE A 570 18.78 -11.18 23.49
N ALA A 571 18.43 -9.93 23.17
CA ALA A 571 19.22 -8.76 23.58
C ALA A 571 19.22 -8.55 25.10
N TYR A 572 18.11 -8.85 25.77
CA TYR A 572 18.00 -8.82 27.22
C TYR A 572 18.85 -9.93 27.86
N SER A 573 18.73 -11.17 27.37
CA SER A 573 19.48 -12.32 27.85
C SER A 573 20.99 -12.13 27.72
N LYS A 574 21.48 -11.64 26.56
CA LYS A 574 22.90 -11.33 26.34
C LYS A 574 23.47 -10.29 27.31
N ARG A 575 22.65 -9.34 27.78
CA ARG A 575 23.09 -8.28 28.72
C ARG A 575 23.04 -8.71 30.18
N ASN A 576 22.05 -9.54 30.54
CA ASN A 576 21.75 -9.86 31.94
C ASN A 576 22.08 -11.31 32.34
N ASP A 577 22.63 -12.11 31.42
CA ASP A 577 22.92 -13.54 31.61
C ASP A 577 21.69 -14.33 32.09
N ALA A 578 20.52 -13.94 31.59
CA ALA A 578 19.23 -14.50 31.97
C ALA A 578 18.73 -15.42 30.85
N PRO A 579 18.78 -16.75 30.99
CA PRO A 579 18.38 -17.66 29.93
C PRO A 579 16.86 -17.62 29.72
N PHE A 580 16.44 -17.94 28.50
CA PHE A 580 15.04 -18.04 28.11
C PHE A 580 14.83 -19.32 27.30
N ALA A 581 13.58 -19.76 27.18
CA ALA A 581 13.20 -20.92 26.39
C ALA A 581 12.19 -20.52 25.32
N LEU A 582 12.37 -21.06 24.13
CA LEU A 582 11.44 -20.97 23.02
C LEU A 582 10.78 -22.33 22.85
N LEU A 583 9.45 -22.37 22.98
CA LEU A 583 8.65 -23.56 22.71
C LEU A 583 7.94 -23.36 21.38
N PHE A 584 8.11 -24.31 20.48
CA PHE A 584 7.37 -24.41 19.23
C PHE A 584 6.28 -25.47 19.41
N VAL A 585 5.02 -25.11 19.18
CA VAL A 585 3.84 -25.94 19.48
C VAL A 585 3.02 -26.12 18.21
N ASP A 586 2.81 -27.36 17.82
CA ASP A 586 1.99 -27.71 16.65
C ASP A 586 0.84 -28.64 17.05
N LEU A 587 -0.33 -28.42 16.47
CA LEU A 587 -1.53 -29.21 16.74
C LEU A 587 -1.58 -30.46 15.87
N ASP A 588 -1.56 -31.63 16.51
CA ASP A 588 -1.54 -32.90 15.81
C ASP A 588 -2.85 -33.11 15.03
N ASN A 589 -2.73 -33.46 13.76
CA ASN A 589 -3.83 -33.79 12.85
C ASN A 589 -4.86 -32.65 12.63
N PHE A 590 -4.48 -31.39 12.85
CA PHE A 590 -5.39 -30.24 12.65
C PHE A 590 -5.95 -30.18 11.22
N LYS A 591 -5.13 -30.49 10.20
CA LYS A 591 -5.58 -30.58 8.81
C LYS A 591 -6.75 -31.56 8.61
N ASN A 592 -6.67 -32.77 9.20
CA ASN A 592 -7.75 -33.75 9.11
C ASN A 592 -9.05 -33.23 9.76
N ILE A 593 -8.93 -32.45 10.84
CA ILE A 593 -10.08 -31.83 11.51
C ILE A 593 -10.73 -30.79 10.59
N ASN A 594 -9.93 -29.92 9.95
CA ASN A 594 -10.43 -28.97 8.96
C ASN A 594 -11.10 -29.64 7.77
N ASP A 595 -10.48 -30.69 7.25
CA ASP A 595 -10.99 -31.43 6.08
C ASP A 595 -12.29 -32.19 6.40
N THR A 596 -12.46 -32.65 7.65
CA THR A 596 -13.63 -33.44 8.08
C THR A 596 -14.79 -32.56 8.61
N LEU A 597 -14.49 -31.50 9.36
CA LEU A 597 -15.47 -30.71 10.12
C LEU A 597 -15.57 -29.24 9.66
N GLY A 598 -14.80 -28.86 8.65
CA GLY A 598 -14.81 -27.53 8.04
C GLY A 598 -13.97 -26.50 8.80
N HIS A 599 -13.58 -25.45 8.07
CA HIS A 599 -12.72 -24.38 8.57
C HIS A 599 -13.30 -23.63 9.78
N THR A 600 -14.61 -23.40 9.85
CA THR A 600 -15.24 -22.70 10.98
C THR A 600 -15.02 -23.44 12.31
N THR A 601 -15.05 -24.77 12.30
CA THR A 601 -14.79 -25.59 13.50
C THR A 601 -13.32 -25.53 13.88
N GLY A 602 -12.43 -25.55 12.89
CA GLY A 602 -10.99 -25.34 13.06
C GLY A 602 -10.66 -23.97 13.65
N ASP A 603 -11.33 -22.92 13.21
CA ASP A 603 -11.12 -21.56 13.70
C ASP A 603 -11.48 -21.43 15.19
N LYS A 604 -12.64 -21.96 15.60
CA LYS A 604 -13.03 -22.01 17.01
C LYS A 604 -12.05 -22.86 17.85
N MET A 605 -11.53 -23.94 17.26
CA MET A 605 -10.53 -24.78 17.89
C MET A 605 -9.24 -24.00 18.14
N LEU A 606 -8.75 -23.24 17.15
CA LEU A 606 -7.56 -22.39 17.26
C LEU A 606 -7.75 -21.30 18.33
N GLN A 607 -8.93 -20.69 18.40
CA GLN A 607 -9.29 -19.73 19.46
C GLN A 607 -9.22 -20.38 20.85
N THR A 608 -9.80 -21.57 21.00
CA THR A 608 -9.78 -22.31 22.28
C THR A 608 -8.35 -22.71 22.68
N VAL A 609 -7.52 -23.11 21.72
CA VAL A 609 -6.09 -23.42 21.92
C VAL A 609 -5.33 -22.19 22.37
N ALA A 610 -5.55 -21.04 21.72
CA ALA A 610 -4.92 -19.77 22.08
C ALA A 610 -5.23 -19.36 23.53
N GLU A 611 -6.50 -19.44 23.93
CA GLU A 611 -6.91 -19.16 25.31
C GLU A 611 -6.27 -20.13 26.33
N ARG A 612 -6.23 -21.43 25.99
CA ARG A 612 -5.60 -22.45 26.83
C ARG A 612 -4.10 -22.19 26.99
N LEU A 613 -3.39 -21.88 25.91
CA LEU A 613 -1.96 -21.55 25.94
C LEU A 613 -1.70 -20.30 26.79
N LYS A 614 -2.47 -19.23 26.57
CA LYS A 614 -2.33 -17.99 27.35
C LYS A 614 -2.55 -18.22 28.84
N SER A 615 -3.47 -19.13 29.22
CA SER A 615 -3.70 -19.50 30.62
C SER A 615 -2.61 -20.41 31.24
N CYS A 616 -1.70 -20.94 30.42
CA CYS A 616 -0.61 -21.80 30.90
C CYS A 616 0.62 -21.01 31.35
N VAL A 617 0.82 -19.83 30.77
CA VAL A 617 2.03 -19.00 30.93
C VAL A 617 1.79 -17.78 31.83
N ARG A 618 2.85 -17.05 32.17
CA ARG A 618 2.79 -15.81 32.98
C ARG A 618 2.54 -14.60 32.08
N ASP A 619 2.13 -13.48 32.66
CA ASP A 619 1.94 -12.22 31.90
C ASP A 619 3.23 -11.67 31.27
N VAL A 620 4.39 -12.06 31.81
CA VAL A 620 5.72 -11.72 31.27
C VAL A 620 6.11 -12.59 30.08
N ASP A 621 5.49 -13.76 29.93
CA ASP A 621 5.78 -14.70 28.85
C ASP A 621 4.96 -14.31 27.61
N THR A 622 5.48 -14.62 26.43
CA THR A 622 4.82 -14.29 25.17
C THR A 622 4.26 -15.55 24.52
N VAL A 623 2.97 -15.59 24.20
CA VAL A 623 2.36 -16.61 23.33
C VAL A 623 2.05 -15.97 22.00
N ALA A 624 2.45 -16.57 20.89
CA ALA A 624 2.22 -16.07 19.54
C ALA A 624 1.69 -17.18 18.62
N ARG A 625 1.04 -16.78 17.52
CA ARG A 625 0.64 -17.69 16.44
C ARG A 625 1.38 -17.29 15.17
N LEU A 626 2.15 -18.22 14.61
CA LEU A 626 2.97 -17.93 13.43
C LEU A 626 2.20 -18.13 12.12
N GLY A 627 1.17 -18.97 12.14
CA GLY A 627 0.29 -19.28 11.02
C GLY A 627 -0.29 -20.69 11.14
N GLY A 628 -1.41 -20.97 10.47
CA GLY A 628 -2.00 -22.32 10.49
C GLY A 628 -2.28 -22.83 11.91
N ASP A 629 -1.73 -24.00 12.22
CA ASP A 629 -1.75 -24.72 13.50
C ASP A 629 -0.50 -24.50 14.38
N GLU A 630 0.39 -23.59 13.98
CA GLU A 630 1.66 -23.34 14.66
C GLU A 630 1.58 -22.19 15.67
N PHE A 631 1.87 -22.51 16.92
CA PHE A 631 1.98 -21.58 18.04
C PHE A 631 3.40 -21.57 18.59
N THR A 632 3.80 -20.45 19.16
CA THR A 632 5.09 -20.33 19.85
C THR A 632 4.92 -19.70 21.22
N VAL A 633 5.78 -20.10 22.15
CA VAL A 633 5.82 -19.55 23.50
C VAL A 633 7.25 -19.16 23.84
N ILE A 634 7.46 -17.91 24.25
CA ILE A 634 8.72 -17.41 24.81
C ILE A 634 8.55 -17.35 26.31
N LEU A 635 9.31 -18.17 27.03
CA LEU A 635 9.41 -18.14 28.48
C LEU A 635 10.66 -17.33 28.86
N GLU A 636 10.49 -16.16 29.46
CA GLU A 636 11.61 -15.28 29.82
C GLU A 636 12.05 -15.49 31.28
N ASN A 637 13.33 -15.19 31.57
CA ASN A 637 13.90 -15.21 32.91
C ASN A 637 13.77 -16.57 33.63
N ILE A 638 14.25 -17.62 32.97
CA ILE A 638 14.18 -18.99 33.47
C ILE A 638 15.37 -19.28 34.37
N HIS A 639 15.16 -20.03 35.45
CA HIS A 639 16.24 -20.40 36.36
C HIS A 639 16.72 -21.86 36.19
N ASN A 640 15.87 -22.74 35.66
CA ASN A 640 16.17 -24.16 35.50
C ASN A 640 15.40 -24.76 34.30
N THR A 641 16.03 -25.66 33.54
CA THR A 641 15.41 -26.44 32.46
C THR A 641 14.18 -27.23 32.93
N ASN A 642 14.15 -27.66 34.20
CA ASN A 642 12.98 -28.32 34.79
C ASN A 642 11.71 -27.45 34.78
N GLU A 643 11.86 -26.12 34.94
CA GLU A 643 10.72 -25.19 34.90
C GLU A 643 10.06 -25.19 33.52
N VAL A 644 10.88 -25.27 32.48
CA VAL A 644 10.45 -25.36 31.08
C VAL A 644 9.70 -26.67 30.83
N GLY A 645 10.23 -27.80 31.29
CA GLY A 645 9.59 -29.11 31.17
C GLY A 645 8.25 -29.18 31.92
N VAL A 646 8.14 -28.53 33.08
CA VAL A 646 6.87 -28.43 33.82
C VAL A 646 5.85 -27.58 33.05
N CYS A 647 6.28 -26.46 32.45
CA CYS A 647 5.42 -25.63 31.60
C CYS A 647 4.95 -26.39 30.35
N ALA A 648 5.86 -27.09 29.66
CA ALA A 648 5.53 -27.89 28.48
C ALA A 648 4.52 -29.00 28.80
N ASN A 649 4.71 -29.75 29.89
CA ASN A 649 3.73 -30.74 30.36
C ASN A 649 2.37 -30.10 30.69
N LYS A 650 2.37 -28.95 31.37
CA LYS A 650 1.14 -28.21 31.67
C LYS A 650 0.38 -27.81 30.39
N ILE A 651 1.10 -27.43 29.34
CA ILE A 651 0.52 -27.13 28.02
C ILE A 651 -0.09 -28.40 27.42
N LEU A 652 0.65 -29.51 27.34
CA LEU A 652 0.17 -30.79 26.81
C LEU A 652 -1.10 -31.28 27.55
N ASP A 653 -1.09 -31.24 28.88
CA ASP A 653 -2.22 -31.65 29.72
C ASP A 653 -3.45 -30.76 29.50
N LYS A 654 -3.27 -29.47 29.20
CA LYS A 654 -4.37 -28.55 29.00
C LYS A 654 -4.94 -28.60 27.59
N LEU A 655 -4.09 -28.81 26.58
CA LEU A 655 -4.49 -28.97 25.19
C LEU A 655 -5.19 -30.31 24.94
N SER A 656 -4.76 -31.39 25.61
CA SER A 656 -5.35 -32.73 25.47
C SER A 656 -6.76 -32.90 26.05
N LYS A 657 -7.27 -31.90 26.80
CA LYS A 657 -8.63 -31.90 27.33
C LYS A 657 -9.67 -31.73 26.21
N PRO A 658 -10.82 -32.41 26.26
CA PRO A 658 -11.90 -32.20 25.29
C PRO A 658 -12.28 -30.72 25.16
N MET A 659 -12.58 -30.28 23.94
CA MET A 659 -13.09 -28.93 23.62
C MET A 659 -14.53 -29.06 23.17
N GLN A 660 -15.45 -28.32 23.80
CA GLN A 660 -16.82 -28.17 23.32
C GLN A 660 -16.87 -26.97 22.38
N LEU A 661 -16.92 -27.24 21.07
CA LEU A 661 -16.89 -26.22 20.03
C LEU A 661 -18.29 -25.89 19.48
N ASP A 662 -19.25 -26.81 19.68
CA ASP A 662 -20.70 -26.66 19.45
C ASP A 662 -21.50 -27.70 20.28
N ASN A 663 -22.82 -27.52 20.39
CA ASN A 663 -23.75 -28.26 21.29
C ASN A 663 -23.82 -29.81 21.11
N SER A 664 -22.96 -30.43 20.31
CA SER A 664 -23.04 -31.86 20.00
C SER A 664 -21.73 -32.57 19.64
N ILE A 665 -20.56 -31.89 19.60
CA ILE A 665 -19.28 -32.53 19.22
C ILE A 665 -18.20 -32.18 20.24
N GLU A 666 -17.71 -33.20 20.97
CA GLU A 666 -16.48 -33.11 21.75
C GLU A 666 -15.28 -33.45 20.86
N LEU A 667 -14.40 -32.47 20.68
CA LEU A 667 -13.16 -32.65 19.94
C LEU A 667 -11.98 -32.81 20.88
N LYS A 668 -11.16 -33.81 20.61
CA LYS A 668 -9.90 -34.05 21.30
C LYS A 668 -8.76 -33.85 20.30
N THR A 669 -7.85 -32.95 20.63
CA THR A 669 -6.60 -32.73 19.90
C THR A 669 -5.43 -33.02 20.83
N THR A 670 -4.28 -33.34 20.26
CA THR A 670 -3.01 -33.39 20.96
C THR A 670 -2.05 -32.39 20.31
N SER A 671 -0.92 -32.12 20.95
CA SER A 671 0.07 -31.22 20.40
C SER A 671 1.46 -31.80 20.55
N SER A 672 2.33 -31.49 19.59
CA SER A 672 3.75 -31.82 19.63
C SER A 672 4.53 -30.54 19.92
N ILE A 673 5.44 -30.59 20.91
CA ILE A 673 6.18 -29.41 21.39
C ILE A 673 7.69 -29.59 21.21
N GLY A 674 8.35 -28.64 20.57
CA GLY A 674 9.80 -28.54 20.48
C GLY A 674 10.34 -27.43 21.36
N ILE A 675 11.47 -27.64 22.03
CA ILE A 675 12.01 -26.69 23.01
C ILE A 675 13.46 -26.33 22.67
N GLY A 676 13.69 -25.06 22.35
CA GLY A 676 15.02 -24.45 22.24
C GLY A 676 15.36 -23.65 23.49
N MET A 677 16.56 -23.85 24.05
CA MET A 677 17.07 -23.10 25.20
C MET A 677 18.07 -22.06 24.71
N PHE A 678 17.94 -20.81 25.11
CA PHE A 678 18.96 -19.78 24.84
C PHE A 678 19.80 -19.55 26.10
N PRO A 679 21.14 -19.48 25.99
CA PRO A 679 21.95 -19.49 24.77
C PRO A 679 22.40 -20.88 24.25
N GLU A 680 22.05 -21.97 24.95
CA GLU A 680 22.58 -23.32 24.71
C GLU A 680 22.32 -23.86 23.28
N HIS A 681 21.14 -23.60 22.73
CA HIS A 681 20.65 -24.14 21.46
C HIS A 681 20.62 -23.09 20.34
N GLY A 682 21.32 -21.96 20.48
CA GLY A 682 21.43 -20.93 19.45
C GLY A 682 21.76 -19.55 20.01
N LEU A 683 22.57 -18.76 19.30
CA LEU A 683 23.03 -17.43 19.72
C LEU A 683 22.32 -16.26 19.02
N ASP A 684 21.49 -16.60 18.05
CA ASP A 684 20.79 -15.72 17.13
C ASP A 684 19.37 -16.25 16.89
N GLN A 685 18.53 -15.36 16.39
CA GLN A 685 17.10 -15.58 16.23
C GLN A 685 16.77 -16.74 15.29
N GLU A 686 17.54 -16.89 14.21
CA GLU A 686 17.30 -17.92 13.21
C GLU A 686 17.62 -19.31 13.75
N ASN A 687 18.79 -19.49 14.38
CA ASN A 687 19.16 -20.79 14.94
C ASN A 687 18.25 -21.24 16.07
N ILE A 688 17.87 -20.36 17.02
CA ILE A 688 16.99 -20.79 18.12
C ILE A 688 15.61 -21.20 17.62
N LEU A 689 15.06 -20.49 16.62
CA LEU A 689 13.77 -20.81 16.01
C LEU A 689 13.84 -22.13 15.24
N LYS A 690 14.87 -22.30 14.40
CA LYS A 690 15.12 -23.52 13.64
C LYS A 690 15.30 -24.74 14.55
N ASN A 691 16.07 -24.59 15.63
CA ASN A 691 16.35 -25.70 16.54
C ASN A 691 15.12 -26.07 17.39
N ALA A 692 14.29 -25.10 17.78
CA ALA A 692 13.01 -25.38 18.42
C ALA A 692 12.03 -26.11 17.47
N ASP A 693 11.99 -25.71 16.20
CA ASP A 693 11.18 -26.39 15.16
C ASP A 693 11.65 -27.83 14.91
N LEU A 694 12.96 -28.06 14.77
CA LEU A 694 13.54 -29.41 14.64
C LEU A 694 13.18 -30.31 15.83
N ALA A 695 13.21 -29.77 17.04
CA ALA A 695 12.80 -30.51 18.24
C ALA A 695 11.31 -30.87 18.20
N MET A 696 10.45 -29.98 17.70
CA MET A 696 9.02 -30.23 17.56
C MET A 696 8.74 -31.33 16.52
N TYR A 697 9.44 -31.30 15.39
CA TYR A 697 9.38 -32.40 14.42
C TYR A 697 9.83 -33.73 15.01
N SER A 698 10.88 -33.74 15.84
CA SER A 698 11.31 -34.94 16.57
C SER A 698 10.21 -35.43 17.53
N ALA A 699 9.50 -34.52 18.20
CA ALA A 699 8.36 -34.87 19.05
C ALA A 699 7.24 -35.56 18.26
N LYS A 700 6.93 -35.07 17.04
CA LYS A 700 5.97 -35.73 16.13
C LYS A 700 6.41 -37.14 15.77
N ALA A 701 7.68 -37.31 15.39
CA ALA A 701 8.24 -38.61 14.98
C ALA A 701 8.26 -39.65 16.12
N LYS A 702 8.44 -39.22 17.38
CA LYS A 702 8.47 -40.12 18.56
C LYS A 702 7.09 -40.52 19.09
N GLY A 703 6.01 -40.22 18.37
CA GLY A 703 4.66 -40.70 18.70
C GLY A 703 3.64 -39.62 19.04
N LYS A 704 3.91 -38.35 18.70
CA LYS A 704 3.02 -37.19 18.93
C LYS A 704 2.67 -36.99 20.41
N ASN A 705 1.90 -35.96 20.75
CA ASN A 705 1.47 -35.67 22.14
C ASN A 705 2.60 -35.68 23.20
N ASN A 706 3.77 -35.17 22.85
CA ASN A 706 4.92 -35.10 23.75
C ASN A 706 5.73 -33.82 23.48
N TYR A 707 6.71 -33.56 24.33
CA TYR A 707 7.68 -32.50 24.12
C TYR A 707 9.09 -33.07 23.97
N GLN A 708 9.94 -32.39 23.20
CA GLN A 708 11.36 -32.70 23.08
C GLN A 708 12.19 -31.44 23.26
N PHE A 709 13.26 -31.54 24.04
CA PHE A 709 14.33 -30.55 23.99
C PHE A 709 15.16 -30.77 22.74
N PHE A 710 15.61 -29.68 22.13
CA PHE A 710 16.58 -29.76 21.05
C PHE A 710 17.86 -30.45 21.55
N THR A 711 18.42 -31.30 20.69
CA THR A 711 19.72 -31.95 20.87
C THR A 711 20.43 -31.91 19.53
N GLU A 712 21.76 -31.80 19.51
CA GLU A 712 22.52 -31.72 18.25
C GLU A 712 22.28 -32.93 17.34
N ASP A 713 22.06 -34.12 17.91
CA ASP A 713 21.71 -35.34 17.18
C ASP A 713 20.45 -35.19 16.30
N MET A 714 19.50 -34.34 16.69
CA MET A 714 18.28 -34.08 15.91
C MET A 714 18.59 -33.35 14.60
N THR A 715 19.60 -32.48 14.58
CA THR A 715 20.04 -31.80 13.36
C THR A 715 20.63 -32.82 12.38
N SER A 716 21.44 -33.75 12.86
CA SER A 716 22.02 -34.82 12.04
C SER A 716 20.93 -35.73 11.46
N LEU A 717 19.95 -36.14 12.28
CA LEU A 717 18.82 -36.95 11.81
C LEU A 717 17.97 -36.23 10.76
N ALA A 718 17.73 -34.93 10.92
CA ALA A 718 16.98 -34.15 9.93
C ALA A 718 17.74 -34.01 8.60
N MET A 719 19.05 -33.76 8.65
CA MET A 719 19.91 -33.71 7.46
C MET A 719 20.00 -35.07 6.76
N GLU A 720 20.17 -36.16 7.52
CA GLU A 720 20.17 -37.52 7.00
C GLU A 720 18.85 -37.82 6.28
N ARG A 721 17.72 -37.38 6.83
CA ARG A 721 16.39 -37.56 6.24
C ARG A 721 16.24 -36.84 4.90
N VAL A 722 16.66 -35.58 4.80
CA VAL A 722 16.65 -34.81 3.55
C VAL A 722 17.57 -35.45 2.51
N SER A 723 18.74 -35.94 2.94
CA SER A 723 19.66 -36.69 2.08
C SER A 723 19.02 -37.97 1.55
N ILE A 724 18.38 -38.75 2.41
CA ILE A 724 17.65 -39.97 2.05
C ILE A 724 16.53 -39.68 1.05
N GLU A 725 15.75 -38.60 1.22
CA GLU A 725 14.69 -38.23 0.27
C GLU A 725 15.27 -37.96 -1.13
N GLY A 726 16.31 -37.13 -1.21
CA GLY A 726 16.96 -36.79 -2.48
C GLY A 726 17.52 -38.04 -3.18
N LYS A 727 18.30 -38.83 -2.44
CA LYS A 727 18.90 -40.07 -2.94
C LYS A 727 17.87 -41.12 -3.33
N LEU A 728 16.76 -41.27 -2.58
CA LEU A 728 15.74 -42.29 -2.86
C LEU A 728 15.03 -42.02 -4.18
N ARG A 729 14.84 -40.74 -4.53
CA ARG A 729 14.22 -40.36 -5.81
C ARG A 729 15.07 -40.82 -6.99
N GLU A 730 16.40 -40.69 -6.90
CA GLU A 730 17.35 -41.15 -7.91
C GLU A 730 17.47 -42.69 -7.92
N ALA A 731 17.50 -43.31 -6.75
CA ALA A 731 17.64 -44.75 -6.59
C ALA A 731 16.55 -45.58 -7.29
N ILE A 732 15.31 -45.08 -7.28
CA ILE A 732 14.17 -45.69 -7.98
C ILE A 732 14.41 -45.74 -9.50
N ASP A 733 15.09 -44.73 -10.05
CA ASP A 733 15.32 -44.60 -11.49
C ASP A 733 16.67 -45.23 -11.94
N ASN A 734 17.65 -45.36 -11.02
CA ASN A 734 19.03 -45.78 -11.31
C ASN A 734 19.33 -47.28 -11.05
N ASN A 735 18.33 -48.14 -10.86
CA ASN A 735 18.51 -49.58 -10.53
C ASN A 735 19.33 -49.85 -9.26
N GLU A 736 19.21 -48.99 -8.24
CA GLU A 736 19.91 -49.15 -6.95
C GLU A 736 19.11 -49.97 -5.94
N LEU A 737 17.88 -50.36 -6.31
CA LEU A 737 16.99 -51.16 -5.49
C LEU A 737 17.12 -52.64 -5.88
N ALA A 738 17.01 -53.51 -4.88
CA ALA A 738 17.01 -54.96 -5.05
C ALA A 738 15.95 -55.60 -4.15
N LEU A 739 15.39 -56.73 -4.58
CA LEU A 739 14.54 -57.57 -3.73
C LEU A 739 15.33 -58.73 -3.16
N TYR A 740 15.31 -58.85 -1.84
CA TYR A 740 15.77 -60.04 -1.12
C TYR A 740 14.55 -60.89 -0.78
N TYR A 741 14.73 -62.20 -0.77
CA TYR A 741 13.61 -63.13 -0.63
C TYR A 741 13.80 -64.01 0.60
N GLN A 742 12.89 -63.89 1.57
CA GLN A 742 12.90 -64.70 2.78
C GLN A 742 11.95 -65.90 2.61
N PRO A 743 12.43 -67.15 2.74
CA PRO A 743 11.58 -68.32 2.52
C PRO A 743 10.53 -68.48 3.62
N LYS A 744 9.29 -68.74 3.20
CA LYS A 744 8.20 -69.21 4.06
C LYS A 744 8.19 -70.73 4.02
N VAL A 745 8.27 -71.37 5.18
CA VAL A 745 8.34 -72.84 5.29
C VAL A 745 7.14 -73.38 6.06
N TYR A 746 6.66 -74.55 5.65
CA TYR A 746 5.63 -75.27 6.37
C TYR A 746 6.25 -75.90 7.63
N SER A 747 5.71 -75.58 8.81
CA SER A 747 6.36 -75.95 10.08
C SER A 747 6.47 -77.45 10.34
N VAL A 748 5.64 -78.26 9.66
CA VAL A 748 5.57 -79.72 9.88
C VAL A 748 6.64 -80.48 9.09
N ASN A 749 6.89 -80.12 7.84
CA ASN A 749 7.78 -80.84 6.93
C ASN A 749 8.94 -79.98 6.37
N CYS A 750 9.04 -78.72 6.80
CA CYS A 750 10.04 -77.74 6.35
C CYS A 750 10.06 -77.49 4.83
N GLU A 751 8.97 -77.81 4.12
CA GLU A 751 8.85 -77.50 2.70
C GLU A 751 8.65 -76.00 2.49
N VAL A 752 9.34 -75.43 1.50
CA VAL A 752 9.19 -74.02 1.11
C VAL A 752 7.88 -73.84 0.37
N THR A 753 6.99 -73.00 0.91
CA THR A 753 5.66 -72.72 0.34
C THR A 753 5.63 -71.41 -0.46
N GLY A 754 6.67 -70.59 -0.31
CA GLY A 754 6.81 -69.32 -1.01
C GLY A 754 7.89 -68.46 -0.37
N PHE A 755 7.94 -67.19 -0.76
CA PHE A 755 8.93 -66.22 -0.28
C PHE A 755 8.26 -64.90 0.06
N GLU A 756 8.79 -64.18 1.03
CA GLU A 756 8.47 -62.76 1.25
C GLU A 756 9.51 -61.90 0.54
N ALA A 757 9.04 -60.96 -0.28
CA ALA A 757 9.88 -59.98 -0.97
C ALA A 757 10.17 -58.79 -0.04
N LEU A 758 11.45 -58.61 0.26
CA LEU A 758 11.95 -57.58 1.14
C LEU A 758 12.86 -56.64 0.34
N VAL A 759 12.45 -55.39 0.19
CA VAL A 759 13.24 -54.39 -0.52
C VAL A 759 14.55 -54.09 0.22
N ARG A 760 15.62 -53.92 -0.56
CA ARG A 760 16.93 -53.47 -0.12
C ARG A 760 17.37 -52.35 -1.04
N TRP A 761 17.95 -51.32 -0.45
CA TRP A 761 18.56 -50.24 -1.21
C TRP A 761 20.08 -50.40 -1.13
N ILE A 762 20.69 -50.67 -2.27
CA ILE A 762 22.13 -50.87 -2.41
C ILE A 762 22.69 -49.59 -3.04
N HIS A 763 23.03 -48.64 -2.19
CA HIS A 763 23.58 -47.36 -2.63
C HIS A 763 25.07 -47.54 -3.01
N PRO A 764 25.55 -46.91 -4.10
CA PRO A 764 26.93 -47.09 -4.58
C PRO A 764 28.02 -46.69 -3.56
N GLU A 765 27.77 -45.62 -2.80
CA GLU A 765 28.71 -45.09 -1.80
C GLU A 765 28.41 -45.57 -0.36
N ASP A 766 27.17 -45.40 0.10
CA ASP A 766 26.75 -45.73 1.48
C ASP A 766 26.48 -47.23 1.75
N GLY A 767 26.56 -48.09 0.73
CA GLY A 767 26.28 -49.52 0.86
C GLY A 767 24.80 -49.85 1.05
N ILE A 768 24.48 -50.86 1.87
CA ILE A 768 23.08 -51.30 2.07
C ILE A 768 22.39 -50.38 3.08
N ILE A 769 21.48 -49.55 2.59
CA ILE A 769 20.64 -48.68 3.41
C ILE A 769 19.44 -49.48 3.95
N SER A 770 19.21 -49.40 5.26
CA SER A 770 18.15 -50.15 5.93
C SER A 770 16.75 -49.68 5.52
N PRO A 771 15.77 -50.58 5.26
CA PRO A 771 14.37 -50.21 5.03
C PRO A 771 13.77 -49.34 6.13
N ALA A 772 14.20 -49.50 7.38
CA ALA A 772 13.74 -48.68 8.49
C ALA A 772 14.13 -47.19 8.35
N ALA A 773 15.17 -46.87 7.56
CA ALA A 773 15.61 -45.51 7.33
C ALA A 773 14.84 -44.83 6.18
N PHE A 774 14.59 -45.55 5.08
CA PHE A 774 14.02 -44.93 3.86
C PHE A 774 12.52 -45.17 3.66
N ILE A 775 11.92 -46.23 4.20
CA ILE A 775 10.46 -46.48 4.04
C ILE A 775 9.62 -45.38 4.70
N PRO A 776 9.90 -44.90 5.93
CA PRO A 776 9.14 -43.80 6.52
C PRO A 776 9.24 -42.50 5.72
N VAL A 777 10.42 -42.24 5.14
CA VAL A 777 10.66 -41.07 4.27
C VAL A 777 9.85 -41.21 2.97
N ALA A 778 9.85 -42.40 2.37
CA ALA A 778 9.07 -42.69 1.18
C ALA A 778 7.55 -42.52 1.43
N GLU A 779 7.07 -42.95 2.59
CA GLU A 779 5.67 -42.82 2.97
C GLU A 779 5.28 -41.36 3.12
N GLU A 780 6.01 -40.56 3.90
CA GLU A 780 5.70 -39.14 4.11
C GLU A 780 5.72 -38.33 2.82
N THR A 781 6.73 -38.53 1.99
CA THR A 781 6.93 -37.80 0.71
C THR A 781 6.05 -38.30 -0.43
N GLY A 782 5.36 -39.42 -0.24
CA GLY A 782 4.54 -40.07 -1.28
C GLY A 782 5.35 -40.88 -2.30
N LEU A 783 6.69 -40.91 -2.20
CA LEU A 783 7.55 -41.77 -3.03
C LEU A 783 7.25 -43.27 -2.84
N ILE A 784 6.61 -43.67 -1.73
CA ILE A 784 6.21 -45.06 -1.47
C ILE A 784 5.31 -45.65 -2.55
N ILE A 785 4.53 -44.83 -3.26
CA ILE A 785 3.67 -45.29 -4.36
C ILE A 785 4.54 -45.71 -5.56
N ARG A 786 5.53 -44.88 -5.93
CA ARG A 786 6.49 -45.20 -7.01
C ARG A 786 7.36 -46.40 -6.64
N LEU A 787 7.89 -46.41 -5.41
CA LEU A 787 8.70 -47.51 -4.89
C LEU A 787 7.90 -48.81 -4.87
N GLY A 788 6.66 -48.78 -4.37
CA GLY A 788 5.78 -49.94 -4.31
C GLY A 788 5.39 -50.49 -5.68
N ALA A 789 5.24 -49.62 -6.69
CA ALA A 789 5.02 -50.03 -8.08
C ALA A 789 6.21 -50.84 -8.63
N TRP A 790 7.43 -50.36 -8.39
CA TRP A 790 8.66 -51.05 -8.78
C TRP A 790 8.81 -52.40 -8.06
N ILE A 791 8.58 -52.43 -6.74
CA ILE A 791 8.63 -53.66 -5.93
C ILE A 791 7.63 -54.70 -6.47
N LEU A 792 6.40 -54.29 -6.78
CA LEU A 792 5.37 -55.19 -7.32
C LEU A 792 5.76 -55.76 -8.68
N GLU A 793 6.24 -54.92 -9.59
CA GLU A 793 6.66 -55.35 -10.92
C GLU A 793 7.81 -56.38 -10.83
N GLU A 794 8.82 -56.10 -10.01
CA GLU A 794 9.98 -56.98 -9.85
C GLU A 794 9.61 -58.31 -9.14
N ALA A 795 8.74 -58.27 -8.13
CA ALA A 795 8.22 -59.46 -7.48
C ALA A 795 7.42 -60.35 -8.44
N ILE A 796 6.57 -59.77 -9.30
CA ILE A 796 5.79 -60.48 -10.31
C ILE A 796 6.72 -61.08 -11.37
N ARG A 797 7.70 -60.31 -11.85
CA ARG A 797 8.72 -60.78 -12.81
C ARG A 797 9.47 -62.00 -12.25
N GLN A 798 9.97 -61.91 -11.03
CA GLN A 798 10.73 -63.00 -10.40
C GLN A 798 9.85 -64.23 -10.09
N SER A 799 8.61 -64.02 -9.65
CA SER A 799 7.65 -65.09 -9.42
C SER A 799 7.33 -65.87 -10.71
N LYS A 800 7.20 -65.19 -11.85
CA LYS A 800 7.05 -65.85 -13.15
C LYS A 800 8.24 -66.73 -13.50
N GLU A 801 9.47 -66.26 -13.31
CA GLU A 801 10.67 -67.07 -13.54
C GLU A 801 10.68 -68.32 -12.66
N TRP A 802 10.34 -68.19 -11.38
CA TRP A 802 10.27 -69.34 -10.47
C TRP A 802 9.11 -70.28 -10.78
N SER A 803 7.97 -69.78 -11.26
CA SER A 803 6.83 -70.60 -11.65
C SER A 803 7.17 -71.57 -12.80
N LEU A 804 8.12 -71.19 -13.66
CA LEU A 804 8.60 -72.05 -14.75
C LEU A 804 9.53 -73.16 -14.25
N ILE A 805 10.21 -72.95 -13.12
CA ILE A 805 11.17 -73.91 -12.54
C ILE A 805 10.46 -74.87 -11.59
N ASN A 806 9.74 -74.32 -10.61
CA ASN A 806 8.99 -75.08 -9.63
C ASN A 806 7.74 -74.30 -9.18
N PRO A 807 6.56 -74.63 -9.74
CA PRO A 807 5.30 -73.97 -9.37
C PRO A 807 4.97 -74.05 -7.88
N ALA A 808 5.44 -75.09 -7.17
CA ALA A 808 5.08 -75.30 -5.77
C ALA A 808 5.67 -74.26 -4.81
N CYS A 809 6.79 -73.62 -5.17
CA CYS A 809 7.47 -72.61 -4.35
C CYS A 809 7.49 -71.20 -4.97
N ALA A 810 6.78 -70.98 -6.08
CA ALA A 810 6.82 -69.73 -6.83
C ALA A 810 5.99 -68.58 -6.23
N ARG A 811 5.31 -68.82 -5.10
CA ARG A 811 4.46 -67.81 -4.46
C ARG A 811 5.31 -66.74 -3.78
N VAL A 812 5.07 -65.47 -4.08
CA VAL A 812 5.79 -64.32 -3.51
C VAL A 812 4.82 -63.39 -2.79
N ALA A 813 5.12 -63.09 -1.52
CA ALA A 813 4.40 -62.13 -0.70
C ALA A 813 5.05 -60.76 -0.79
N VAL A 814 4.24 -59.72 -0.98
CA VAL A 814 4.67 -58.33 -1.14
C VAL A 814 3.96 -57.46 -0.11
N ASN A 815 4.75 -56.73 0.68
CA ASN A 815 4.24 -55.75 1.64
C ASN A 815 3.75 -54.48 0.93
N ILE A 816 2.54 -54.04 1.25
CA ILE A 816 1.92 -52.85 0.68
C ILE A 816 1.66 -51.81 1.79
N SER A 817 2.14 -50.58 1.56
CA SER A 817 1.93 -49.46 2.48
C SER A 817 0.47 -49.00 2.53
N ALA A 818 0.08 -48.34 3.61
CA ALA A 818 -1.28 -47.79 3.74
C ALA A 818 -1.63 -46.81 2.60
N LYS A 819 -0.70 -45.90 2.25
CA LYS A 819 -0.91 -44.94 1.17
C LYS A 819 -1.09 -45.61 -0.20
N GLN A 820 -0.34 -46.66 -0.48
CA GLN A 820 -0.48 -47.40 -1.73
C GLN A 820 -1.79 -48.22 -1.76
N PHE A 821 -2.20 -48.80 -0.64
CA PHE A 821 -3.45 -49.55 -0.53
C PHE A 821 -4.69 -48.66 -0.72
N MET A 822 -4.60 -47.40 -0.29
CA MET A 822 -5.66 -46.41 -0.48
C MET A 822 -5.71 -45.81 -1.88
N SER A 823 -4.72 -46.09 -2.74
CA SER A 823 -4.78 -45.64 -4.15
C SER A 823 -5.83 -46.44 -4.93
N GLU A 824 -6.71 -45.76 -5.66
CA GLU A 824 -7.81 -46.40 -6.40
C GLU A 824 -7.32 -47.35 -7.52
N ASP A 825 -6.09 -47.12 -7.99
CA ASP A 825 -5.46 -47.79 -9.13
C ASP A 825 -4.76 -49.11 -8.79
N LEU A 826 -4.56 -49.44 -7.50
CA LEU A 826 -3.76 -50.63 -7.12
C LEU A 826 -4.27 -51.96 -7.72
N PRO A 827 -5.58 -52.30 -7.67
CA PRO A 827 -6.06 -53.53 -8.30
C PRO A 827 -5.88 -53.55 -9.81
N ALA A 828 -6.07 -52.41 -10.48
CA ALA A 828 -5.89 -52.29 -11.93
C ALA A 828 -4.41 -52.43 -12.33
N GLN A 829 -3.51 -51.86 -11.52
CA GLN A 829 -2.07 -51.99 -11.69
C GLN A 829 -1.62 -53.45 -11.56
N ILE A 830 -2.03 -54.15 -10.49
CA ILE A 830 -1.70 -55.56 -10.29
C ILE A 830 -2.23 -56.41 -11.44
N GLN A 831 -3.48 -56.19 -11.87
CA GLN A 831 -4.06 -56.89 -13.01
C GLN A 831 -3.26 -56.67 -14.31
N SER A 832 -2.84 -55.42 -14.56
CA SER A 832 -2.01 -55.07 -15.73
C SER A 832 -0.65 -55.78 -15.68
N LEU A 833 0.02 -55.80 -14.52
CA LEU A 833 1.31 -56.46 -14.34
C LEU A 833 1.20 -57.99 -14.48
N LEU A 834 0.19 -58.61 -13.88
CA LEU A 834 -0.07 -60.05 -14.03
C LEU A 834 -0.31 -60.43 -15.50
N ALA A 835 -1.06 -59.60 -16.24
CA ALA A 835 -1.28 -59.80 -17.67
C ALA A 835 0.00 -59.60 -18.50
N LYS A 836 0.83 -58.59 -18.16
CA LYS A 836 2.11 -58.30 -18.83
C LYS A 836 3.09 -59.48 -18.74
N TYR A 837 3.17 -60.15 -17.59
CA TYR A 837 4.10 -61.25 -17.35
C TYR A 837 3.46 -62.65 -17.45
N ASP A 838 2.18 -62.73 -17.83
CA ASP A 838 1.43 -63.98 -17.96
C ASP A 838 1.49 -64.84 -16.68
N LEU A 839 1.31 -64.21 -15.51
CA LEU A 839 1.37 -64.88 -14.22
C LEU A 839 -0.03 -65.09 -13.64
N GLU A 840 -0.34 -66.31 -13.16
CA GLU A 840 -1.58 -66.56 -12.43
C GLU A 840 -1.56 -65.82 -11.07
N ALA A 841 -2.66 -65.14 -10.73
CA ALA A 841 -2.77 -64.35 -9.50
C ALA A 841 -2.46 -65.14 -8.20
N LYS A 842 -2.66 -66.47 -8.20
CA LYS A 842 -2.37 -67.35 -7.05
C LYS A 842 -0.90 -67.32 -6.59
N PHE A 843 0.02 -66.87 -7.45
CA PHE A 843 1.43 -66.78 -7.13
C PHE A 843 1.83 -65.47 -6.44
N ILE A 844 0.93 -64.50 -6.32
CA ILE A 844 1.18 -63.26 -5.58
C ILE A 844 0.33 -63.20 -4.32
N GLU A 845 0.97 -62.89 -3.20
CA GLU A 845 0.32 -62.63 -1.92
C GLU A 845 0.55 -61.17 -1.54
N ILE A 846 -0.52 -60.47 -1.14
CA ILE A 846 -0.44 -59.08 -0.70
C ILE A 846 -0.50 -59.05 0.81
N GLU A 847 0.50 -58.45 1.43
CA GLU A 847 0.58 -58.25 2.87
C GLU A 847 0.32 -56.79 3.23
N ILE A 848 -0.52 -56.58 4.24
CA ILE A 848 -0.85 -55.27 4.78
C ILE A 848 -0.73 -55.30 6.29
N THR A 849 -0.36 -54.18 6.88
CA THR A 849 -0.30 -54.05 8.34
C THR A 849 -1.70 -53.90 8.94
N GLU A 850 -1.85 -54.24 10.22
CA GLU A 850 -3.10 -54.03 10.96
C GLU A 850 -3.49 -52.54 11.01
N GLY A 851 -2.52 -51.63 11.10
CA GLY A 851 -2.77 -50.19 11.08
C GLY A 851 -3.48 -49.73 9.80
N THR A 852 -3.03 -50.22 8.64
CA THR A 852 -3.66 -49.96 7.34
C THR A 852 -5.14 -50.36 7.31
N LEU A 853 -5.51 -51.45 7.99
CA LEU A 853 -6.89 -51.93 8.06
C LEU A 853 -7.81 -51.01 8.87
N MET A 854 -7.28 -50.29 9.85
CA MET A 854 -8.06 -49.51 10.81
C MET A 854 -8.35 -48.07 10.38
N GLU A 855 -7.59 -47.49 9.45
CA GLU A 855 -7.75 -46.09 9.01
C GLU A 855 -9.04 -45.85 8.20
N ASN A 856 -9.44 -46.78 7.33
CA ASN A 856 -10.68 -46.69 6.56
C ASN A 856 -11.24 -48.08 6.22
N MET A 857 -12.01 -48.64 7.15
CA MET A 857 -12.48 -50.02 7.09
C MET A 857 -13.36 -50.31 5.86
N GLN A 858 -14.24 -49.38 5.47
CA GLN A 858 -15.15 -49.58 4.33
C GLN A 858 -14.41 -49.59 2.98
N HIS A 859 -13.50 -48.63 2.77
CA HIS A 859 -12.65 -48.61 1.57
C HIS A 859 -11.77 -49.85 1.52
N THR A 860 -11.19 -50.24 2.66
CA THR A 860 -10.30 -51.40 2.75
C THR A 860 -10.99 -52.70 2.37
N ILE A 861 -12.21 -52.93 2.87
CA ILE A 861 -13.01 -54.12 2.53
C ILE A 861 -13.33 -54.16 1.04
N SER A 862 -13.71 -53.03 0.44
CA SER A 862 -14.00 -52.93 -1.00
C SER A 862 -12.77 -53.31 -1.84
N THR A 863 -11.60 -52.75 -1.51
CA THR A 863 -10.35 -53.04 -2.23
C THR A 863 -9.91 -54.50 -2.06
N LEU A 864 -10.04 -55.08 -0.85
CA LEU A 864 -9.77 -56.51 -0.63
C LEU A 864 -10.67 -57.42 -1.48
N HIS A 865 -11.95 -57.06 -1.65
CA HIS A 865 -12.86 -57.79 -2.54
C HIS A 865 -12.49 -57.65 -4.03
N ARG A 866 -11.87 -56.55 -4.45
CA ARG A 866 -11.38 -56.38 -5.82
C ARG A 866 -10.07 -57.11 -6.08
N LEU A 867 -9.23 -57.28 -5.06
CA LEU A 867 -7.94 -57.98 -5.14
C LEU A 867 -8.09 -59.51 -5.09
N ARG A 868 -9.16 -60.01 -4.48
CA ARG A 868 -9.49 -61.43 -4.38
C ARG A 868 -10.35 -61.89 -5.56
#